data_AF-A0A3A4JS62-F1
#
_entry.id   AF-A0A3A4JS62-F1
#
_cell.length_a   1.000
_cell.length_b   1.000
_cell.length_c   1.000
_cell.angle_alpha   90.00
_cell.angle_beta   90.00
_cell.angle_gamma   90.00
#
_symmetry.space_group_name_H-M   'P 1'
#
loop_
_entity.id
_entity.type
_entity.pdbx_description
1 polymer ?
#
loop_
_entity_poly.entity_id
_entity_poly.type
_entity_poly.pdbx_seq_one_letter_code
_entity_poly.pdbx_strand_id
1 'polypeptide(L)'
;MTSPTDGYKGGKAPTYFRYREGKTSWDELQDNIFQAGWSHKCPTYVHRAPPCQGSCPSGHDIRGWLTITRGLDKPAEKEMRWQEYAFRRMVEANPFPAVMGRVCPAPCEAGCNRNELEEQVGINAVEQYVGDWALGQGTAFARPERESGKKVAIIGGGPAGLAVAYFLRRLGHGCTIFESYSSLGGMMRFGIPGYRTPKDVLDGEIKRIIDMGVEVRLNTRIGVDMTVAELEKTHDAIFWAIGAQAGKPVDIPGAEASNCIDGISFLRAFNEGRLQYLAGRVLVIGAGDTAMDVAAVARRIGNIHSTHPDDRPEHVILGHTAHDVATAARRQGAEVWIVYRRPISQAPATKHELDSVMAEGVHIRESLVPLEVIRGSDGRARALKVCPVDWVEGKMKRRVGEEFDIECDLIVGATGQAADFAGFEDLDNGRGLMNADSNYGLKGRKGHFVGGDVIKPHLLTTAIGHARIAAEGIDCYLSGLEMPRRPKVDVHHFSLLEELRAHHQEPKGYDHRETWGTDQAGFAVHNYEDRSPNEIIRHDKLFLGHFGYVPRHKRTEVRIGIDNVLGNFNERFTALSEQSAIDEAERCMSCGMCFECDNCVIYCPQGAIANVKKKDHAVGRYVDTDYKKCIGCHICADVCPSGYIQMGLGDL
;
A
#
# COMPACT_ATOMS: atom_id res chain seq x y z
N MET A 1 -51.72 -34.45 -23.94
CA MET A 1 -52.31 -34.01 -25.24
C MET A 1 -52.96 -32.68 -25.02
N THR A 2 -52.42 -31.64 -25.68
CA THR A 2 -53.02 -30.41 -26.26
C THR A 2 -51.97 -29.31 -26.20
N SER A 3 -51.42 -28.96 -27.36
CA SER A 3 -50.62 -27.75 -27.59
C SER A 3 -51.49 -26.50 -27.40
N PRO A 4 -50.88 -25.38 -26.99
CA PRO A 4 -51.08 -24.17 -27.78
C PRO A 4 -49.74 -23.51 -28.10
N THR A 5 -49.25 -23.84 -29.28
CA THR A 5 -48.56 -22.91 -30.17
C THR A 5 -49.55 -21.84 -30.59
N ASP A 6 -49.67 -20.76 -29.81
CA ASP A 6 -50.31 -19.52 -30.26
C ASP A 6 -49.55 -18.33 -29.68
N GLY A 7 -48.75 -17.68 -30.53
CA GLY A 7 -48.01 -16.48 -30.16
C GLY A 7 -46.88 -16.05 -31.10
N TYR A 8 -46.44 -16.90 -32.03
CA TYR A 8 -45.46 -16.52 -33.04
C TYR A 8 -46.16 -16.01 -34.31
N LYS A 9 -46.49 -14.71 -34.35
CA LYS A 9 -46.87 -14.03 -35.59
C LYS A 9 -45.63 -13.39 -36.21
N GLY A 10 -45.13 -14.01 -37.27
CA GLY A 10 -44.14 -13.44 -38.19
C GLY A 10 -42.77 -14.12 -38.11
N GLY A 11 -42.50 -15.01 -39.07
CA GLY A 11 -41.21 -15.68 -39.26
C GLY A 11 -41.34 -17.20 -39.28
N LYS A 12 -41.16 -17.80 -40.46
CA LYS A 12 -41.34 -19.24 -40.73
C LYS A 12 -40.54 -20.12 -39.74
N ALA A 13 -41.17 -21.17 -39.21
CA ALA A 13 -40.49 -22.21 -38.44
C ALA A 13 -39.37 -22.85 -39.29
N PRO A 14 -38.15 -23.06 -38.75
CA PRO A 14 -37.09 -23.75 -39.48
C PRO A 14 -37.48 -25.22 -39.59
N THR A 15 -37.97 -25.63 -40.76
CA THR A 15 -38.14 -27.06 -41.05
C THR A 15 -36.78 -27.62 -41.46
N TYR A 16 -36.42 -28.76 -40.88
CA TYR A 16 -35.26 -29.60 -41.23
C TYR A 16 -35.27 -30.07 -42.71
N PHE A 17 -36.23 -29.61 -43.52
CA PHE A 17 -36.52 -30.04 -44.88
C PHE A 17 -35.92 -29.15 -45.98
N ARG A 18 -35.27 -28.01 -45.67
CA ARG A 18 -34.68 -27.12 -46.71
C ARG A 18 -33.61 -27.80 -47.59
N TYR A 19 -32.88 -28.80 -47.08
CA TYR A 19 -31.80 -29.48 -47.82
C TYR A 19 -32.24 -30.70 -48.65
N ARG A 20 -33.45 -31.24 -48.46
CA ARG A 20 -33.94 -32.40 -49.23
C ARG A 20 -34.40 -32.04 -50.64
N GLU A 21 -34.64 -30.75 -50.91
CA GLU A 21 -35.17 -30.24 -52.18
C GLU A 21 -34.11 -29.57 -53.08
N GLY A 22 -32.81 -29.78 -52.81
CA GLY A 22 -31.74 -29.32 -53.72
C GLY A 22 -31.58 -27.80 -53.83
N LYS A 23 -32.19 -27.01 -52.94
CA LYS A 23 -31.94 -25.57 -52.85
C LYS A 23 -30.60 -25.31 -52.17
N THR A 24 -29.63 -24.77 -52.91
CA THR A 24 -28.27 -24.45 -52.45
C THR A 24 -28.01 -22.96 -52.24
N SER A 25 -29.00 -22.10 -52.47
CA SER A 25 -28.88 -20.64 -52.35
C SER A 25 -29.90 -20.06 -51.39
N TRP A 26 -29.48 -19.09 -50.59
CA TRP A 26 -30.33 -18.33 -49.67
C TRP A 26 -31.12 -17.26 -50.44
N ASP A 27 -32.42 -17.13 -50.15
CA ASP A 27 -33.31 -16.18 -50.84
C ASP A 27 -32.99 -14.71 -50.47
N GLU A 28 -32.54 -14.47 -49.23
CA GLU A 28 -32.07 -13.16 -48.75
C GLU A 28 -30.66 -13.29 -48.16
N LEU A 29 -29.79 -12.30 -48.43
CA LEU A 29 -28.40 -12.31 -47.91
C LEU A 29 -28.37 -12.33 -46.37
N GLN A 30 -29.37 -11.73 -45.72
CA GLN A 30 -29.53 -11.72 -44.26
C GLN A 30 -29.78 -13.12 -43.67
N ASP A 31 -30.43 -14.02 -44.40
CA ASP A 31 -30.61 -15.41 -43.96
C ASP A 31 -29.28 -16.20 -43.93
N ASN A 32 -28.27 -15.70 -44.66
CA ASN A 32 -26.89 -16.21 -44.69
C ASN A 32 -25.98 -15.49 -43.67
N ILE A 33 -26.42 -14.34 -43.11
CA ILE A 33 -25.69 -13.60 -42.08
C ILE A 33 -26.07 -14.18 -40.71
N PHE A 34 -25.14 -14.94 -40.13
CA PHE A 34 -25.11 -15.37 -38.72
C PHE A 34 -26.48 -15.81 -38.14
N GLN A 35 -26.95 -17.00 -38.51
CA GLN A 35 -28.05 -17.62 -37.76
C GLN A 35 -27.59 -17.97 -36.35
N ALA A 36 -28.30 -17.43 -35.35
CA ALA A 36 -28.20 -17.78 -33.95
C ALA A 36 -28.27 -19.30 -33.76
N GLY A 37 -27.23 -19.94 -33.23
CA GLY A 37 -27.39 -21.33 -32.74
C GLY A 37 -26.18 -22.24 -32.66
N TRP A 38 -24.97 -21.87 -33.13
CA TRP A 38 -23.85 -22.84 -33.18
C TRP A 38 -22.80 -22.68 -32.07
N SER A 39 -22.76 -21.54 -31.39
CA SER A 39 -21.81 -21.32 -30.30
C SER A 39 -22.46 -21.63 -28.95
N HIS A 40 -21.90 -22.61 -28.23
CA HIS A 40 -22.19 -22.82 -26.81
C HIS A 40 -21.50 -21.76 -25.92
N LYS A 41 -20.67 -20.90 -26.52
CA LYS A 41 -19.92 -19.87 -25.80
C LYS A 41 -20.80 -18.64 -25.63
N CYS A 42 -21.24 -18.46 -24.41
CA CYS A 42 -22.01 -17.29 -23.98
C CYS A 42 -21.13 -16.35 -23.15
N PRO A 43 -21.42 -15.04 -23.11
CA PRO A 43 -20.70 -14.10 -22.26
C PRO A 43 -20.95 -14.41 -20.79
N THR A 44 -19.89 -14.30 -20.00
CA THR A 44 -19.88 -14.35 -18.54
C THR A 44 -19.15 -13.12 -18.03
N TYR A 45 -19.71 -12.49 -17.02
CA TYR A 45 -19.17 -11.35 -16.31
C TYR A 45 -18.23 -11.85 -15.22
N VAL A 46 -16.93 -11.85 -15.54
CA VAL A 46 -15.88 -12.40 -14.69
C VAL A 46 -15.20 -11.27 -13.93
N HIS A 47 -15.49 -11.19 -12.64
CA HIS A 47 -14.85 -10.27 -11.73
C HIS A 47 -13.41 -10.69 -11.44
N ARG A 48 -12.47 -9.74 -11.52
CA ARG A 48 -11.04 -9.98 -11.24
C ARG A 48 -10.45 -8.86 -10.40
N ALA A 49 -9.39 -9.19 -9.66
CA ALA A 49 -8.64 -8.18 -8.93
C ALA A 49 -7.85 -7.29 -9.91
N PRO A 50 -7.89 -5.95 -9.77
CA PRO A 50 -7.05 -5.06 -10.54
C PRO A 50 -5.60 -5.12 -10.02
N PRO A 51 -4.59 -4.90 -10.89
CA PRO A 51 -3.19 -5.07 -10.51
C PRO A 51 -2.68 -4.03 -9.51
N CYS A 52 -3.30 -2.85 -9.45
CA CYS A 52 -3.00 -1.85 -8.42
C CYS A 52 -3.27 -2.36 -7.00
N GLN A 53 -4.38 -3.10 -6.80
CA GLN A 53 -4.69 -3.74 -5.51
C GLN A 53 -3.72 -4.88 -5.23
N GLY A 54 -3.48 -5.75 -6.24
CA GLY A 54 -2.52 -6.85 -6.12
C GLY A 54 -1.08 -6.41 -5.82
N SER A 55 -0.74 -5.17 -6.14
CA SER A 55 0.58 -4.57 -5.87
C SER A 55 0.60 -3.75 -4.57
N CYS A 56 -0.54 -3.57 -3.90
CA CYS A 56 -0.67 -2.81 -2.66
C CYS A 56 -0.48 -3.74 -1.44
N PRO A 57 0.59 -3.59 -0.64
CA PRO A 57 0.86 -4.48 0.48
C PRO A 57 -0.19 -4.43 1.60
N SER A 58 -0.85 -3.28 1.83
CA SER A 58 -1.98 -3.20 2.77
C SER A 58 -3.25 -3.86 2.25
N GLY A 59 -3.34 -4.10 0.93
CA GLY A 59 -4.50 -4.74 0.29
C GLY A 59 -5.69 -3.80 0.10
N HIS A 60 -5.47 -2.53 -0.25
CA HIS A 60 -6.54 -1.55 -0.46
C HIS A 60 -7.57 -1.97 -1.50
N ASP A 61 -8.82 -1.52 -1.35
CA ASP A 61 -9.80 -1.48 -2.44
C ASP A 61 -9.60 -0.26 -3.36
N ILE A 62 -8.44 -0.17 -4.03
CA ILE A 62 -8.07 0.98 -4.87
C ILE A 62 -9.12 1.31 -5.93
N ARG A 63 -9.54 0.31 -6.71
CA ARG A 63 -10.58 0.50 -7.72
C ARG A 63 -11.91 0.95 -7.10
N GLY A 64 -12.30 0.43 -5.93
CA GLY A 64 -13.56 0.81 -5.28
C GLY A 64 -13.58 2.28 -4.86
N TRP A 65 -12.61 2.75 -4.07
CA TRP A 65 -12.63 4.16 -3.64
C TRP A 65 -12.35 5.14 -4.79
N LEU A 66 -11.65 4.75 -5.85
CA LEU A 66 -11.57 5.55 -7.09
C LEU A 66 -12.92 5.61 -7.80
N THR A 67 -13.68 4.52 -7.81
CA THR A 67 -15.03 4.45 -8.39
C THR A 67 -16.01 5.35 -7.63
N ILE A 68 -15.87 5.44 -6.31
CA ILE A 68 -16.59 6.41 -5.48
C ILE A 68 -16.19 7.84 -5.83
N THR A 69 -14.88 8.11 -5.93
CA THR A 69 -14.32 9.45 -6.17
C THR A 69 -14.84 10.06 -7.48
N ARG A 70 -14.92 9.27 -8.56
CA ARG A 70 -15.48 9.72 -9.86
C ARG A 70 -17.01 9.63 -9.96
N GLY A 71 -17.69 9.27 -8.87
CA GLY A 71 -19.16 9.29 -8.77
C GLY A 71 -19.91 8.13 -9.45
N LEU A 72 -19.22 7.03 -9.81
CA LEU A 72 -19.88 5.82 -10.31
C LEU A 72 -20.48 4.97 -9.19
N ASP A 73 -19.84 4.94 -8.02
CA ASP A 73 -20.37 4.33 -6.80
C ASP A 73 -20.79 5.46 -5.84
N LYS A 74 -22.07 5.45 -5.44
CA LYS A 74 -22.67 6.52 -4.62
C LYS A 74 -23.13 5.92 -3.30
N PRO A 75 -22.96 6.64 -2.18
CA PRO A 75 -23.42 6.13 -0.90
C PRO A 75 -24.93 5.90 -0.91
N ALA A 76 -25.36 4.80 -0.28
CA ALA A 76 -26.78 4.51 -0.10
C ALA A 76 -27.48 5.58 0.76
N GLU A 77 -26.76 6.12 1.74
CA GLU A 77 -27.20 7.24 2.57
C GLU A 77 -27.08 8.57 1.79
N LYS A 78 -28.23 9.18 1.47
CA LYS A 78 -28.28 10.39 0.61
C LYS A 78 -27.53 11.60 1.15
N GLU A 79 -27.32 11.69 2.47
CA GLU A 79 -26.65 12.82 3.13
C GLU A 79 -25.12 12.63 3.21
N MET A 80 -24.63 11.41 3.01
CA MET A 80 -23.20 11.11 3.08
C MET A 80 -22.48 11.71 1.87
N ARG A 81 -21.41 12.46 2.15
CA ARG A 81 -20.55 12.99 1.08
C ARG A 81 -19.69 11.87 0.49
N TRP A 82 -19.38 11.98 -0.80
CA TRP A 82 -18.55 10.98 -1.49
C TRP A 82 -17.18 10.85 -0.83
N GLN A 83 -16.60 11.95 -0.31
CA GLN A 83 -15.30 11.93 0.37
C GLN A 83 -15.36 11.05 1.63
N GLU A 84 -16.44 11.12 2.40
CA GLU A 84 -16.62 10.28 3.58
C GLU A 84 -16.78 8.81 3.19
N TYR A 85 -17.56 8.55 2.14
CA TYR A 85 -17.76 7.18 1.65
C TYR A 85 -16.44 6.57 1.12
N ALA A 86 -15.66 7.34 0.34
CA ALA A 86 -14.34 6.95 -0.13
C ALA A 86 -13.37 6.73 1.04
N PHE A 87 -13.38 7.61 2.05
CA PHE A 87 -12.58 7.46 3.26
C PHE A 87 -12.92 6.18 4.01
N ARG A 88 -14.21 5.90 4.25
CA ARG A 88 -14.69 4.66 4.89
C ARG A 88 -14.20 3.42 4.13
N ARG A 89 -14.20 3.46 2.79
CA ARG A 89 -13.66 2.38 1.94
C ARG A 89 -12.14 2.25 2.02
N MET A 90 -11.39 3.36 2.09
CA MET A 90 -9.93 3.32 2.25
C MET A 90 -9.52 2.67 3.57
N VAL A 91 -10.21 3.04 4.66
CA VAL A 91 -9.86 2.57 6.01
C VAL A 91 -10.23 1.12 6.29
N GLU A 92 -10.98 0.47 5.39
CA GLU A 92 -11.14 -0.99 5.44
C GLU A 92 -9.80 -1.73 5.39
N ALA A 93 -8.78 -1.15 4.76
CA ALA A 93 -7.44 -1.73 4.62
C ALA A 93 -6.30 -0.88 5.23
N ASN A 94 -6.49 0.43 5.39
CA ASN A 94 -5.44 1.31 5.92
C ASN A 94 -6.01 2.47 6.76
N PRO A 95 -5.71 2.53 8.06
CA PRO A 95 -6.18 3.62 8.92
C PRO A 95 -5.39 4.93 8.76
N PHE A 96 -4.42 5.01 7.83
CA PHE A 96 -3.53 6.16 7.62
C PHE A 96 -3.55 6.72 6.18
N PRO A 97 -4.71 7.04 5.57
CA PRO A 97 -4.73 7.54 4.19
C PRO A 97 -3.98 8.87 4.02
N ALA A 98 -4.03 9.79 4.99
CA ALA A 98 -3.35 11.07 4.90
C ALA A 98 -1.82 10.90 4.95
N VAL A 99 -1.31 10.07 5.86
CA VAL A 99 0.13 9.80 5.93
C VAL A 99 0.58 8.94 4.74
N MET A 100 -0.10 7.85 4.41
CA MET A 100 0.30 6.98 3.29
C MET A 100 0.29 7.70 1.94
N GLY A 101 -0.67 8.60 1.70
CA GLY A 101 -0.70 9.43 0.49
C GLY A 101 0.57 10.31 0.33
N ARG A 102 1.27 10.63 1.42
CA ARG A 102 2.51 11.43 1.42
C ARG A 102 3.79 10.58 1.27
N VAL A 103 3.88 9.47 1.99
CA VAL A 103 5.14 8.73 2.15
C VAL A 103 5.21 7.40 1.41
N CYS A 104 4.09 6.84 0.98
CA CYS A 104 4.10 5.57 0.28
C CYS A 104 4.79 5.72 -1.08
N PRO A 105 5.75 4.84 -1.43
CA PRO A 105 6.36 4.86 -2.77
C PRO A 105 5.42 4.33 -3.87
N ALA A 106 4.15 4.08 -3.53
CA ALA A 106 3.07 3.74 -4.45
C ALA A 106 3.38 2.55 -5.40
N PRO A 107 3.70 1.35 -4.88
CA PRO A 107 3.85 0.15 -5.72
C PRO A 107 2.58 -0.17 -6.54
N CYS A 108 1.42 0.26 -6.03
CA CYS A 108 0.14 0.22 -6.73
C CYS A 108 0.11 1.02 -8.04
N GLU A 109 0.87 2.12 -8.14
CA GLU A 109 1.01 2.92 -9.35
C GLU A 109 1.95 2.25 -10.36
N ALA A 110 3.05 1.65 -9.88
CA ALA A 110 3.97 0.89 -10.72
C ALA A 110 3.29 -0.33 -11.36
N GLY A 111 2.39 -1.01 -10.62
CA GLY A 111 1.59 -2.12 -11.13
C GLY A 111 0.36 -1.72 -11.96
N CYS A 112 0.09 -0.43 -12.17
CA CYS A 112 -1.11 0.01 -12.88
C CYS A 112 -1.09 -0.40 -14.36
N ASN A 113 -2.15 -1.05 -14.87
CA ASN A 113 -2.26 -1.40 -16.30
C ASN A 113 -2.25 -0.16 -17.21
N ARG A 114 -2.53 1.06 -16.70
CA ARG A 114 -2.54 2.29 -17.51
C ARG A 114 -1.13 2.69 -17.98
N ASN A 115 -0.08 2.17 -17.34
CA ASN A 115 1.31 2.34 -17.78
C ASN A 115 1.58 1.79 -19.19
N GLU A 116 0.73 0.90 -19.70
CA GLU A 116 0.83 0.33 -21.06
C GLU A 116 0.23 1.26 -22.13
N LEU A 117 -0.51 2.29 -21.71
CA LEU A 117 -1.07 3.31 -22.58
C LEU A 117 -0.28 4.62 -22.45
N GLU A 118 -0.04 5.06 -21.22
CA GLU A 118 0.58 6.35 -20.88
C GLU A 118 1.18 6.31 -19.46
N GLU A 119 0.87 7.29 -18.58
CA GLU A 119 1.25 7.27 -17.17
C GLU A 119 0.19 6.61 -16.29
N GLN A 120 0.61 6.07 -15.14
CA GLN A 120 -0.26 5.55 -14.08
C GLN A 120 -1.36 6.53 -13.66
N VAL A 121 -2.39 6.02 -12.99
CA VAL A 121 -3.30 6.83 -12.16
C VAL A 121 -2.55 7.29 -10.90
N GLY A 122 -2.67 8.56 -10.53
CA GLY A 122 -2.12 9.18 -9.31
C GLY A 122 -2.88 8.74 -8.05
N ILE A 123 -2.79 7.45 -7.74
CA ILE A 123 -3.48 6.78 -6.63
C ILE A 123 -3.11 7.45 -5.30
N ASN A 124 -1.83 7.70 -5.05
CA ASN A 124 -1.38 8.30 -3.78
C ASN A 124 -1.84 9.75 -3.62
N ALA A 125 -2.04 10.47 -4.72
CA ALA A 125 -2.48 11.86 -4.71
C ALA A 125 -3.95 11.98 -4.32
N VAL A 126 -4.80 11.08 -4.83
CA VAL A 126 -6.20 10.96 -4.43
C VAL A 126 -6.31 10.48 -2.98
N GLU A 127 -5.48 9.51 -2.57
CA GLU A 127 -5.42 9.03 -1.18
C GLU A 127 -5.09 10.16 -0.20
N GLN A 128 -4.09 10.98 -0.51
CA GLN A 128 -3.74 12.16 0.29
C GLN A 128 -4.92 13.11 0.43
N TYR A 129 -5.58 13.47 -0.69
CA TYR A 129 -6.72 14.39 -0.68
C TYR A 129 -7.85 13.90 0.24
N VAL A 130 -8.25 12.63 0.10
CA VAL A 130 -9.35 12.05 0.91
C VAL A 130 -8.94 11.97 2.39
N GLY A 131 -7.70 11.59 2.68
CA GLY A 131 -7.16 11.57 4.04
C GLY A 131 -7.14 12.95 4.70
N ASP A 132 -6.68 13.97 3.98
CA ASP A 132 -6.62 15.37 4.46
C ASP A 132 -8.02 15.95 4.65
N TRP A 133 -8.95 15.65 3.74
CA TRP A 133 -10.35 16.02 3.88
C TRP A 133 -10.95 15.43 5.17
N ALA A 134 -10.72 14.14 5.44
CA ALA A 134 -11.25 13.47 6.62
C ALA A 134 -10.66 14.05 7.93
N LEU A 135 -9.38 14.43 7.93
CA LEU A 135 -8.77 15.16 9.05
C LEU A 135 -9.41 16.53 9.25
N GLY A 136 -9.59 17.30 8.17
CA GLY A 136 -10.20 18.64 8.22
C GLY A 136 -11.66 18.63 8.69
N GLN A 137 -12.40 17.55 8.43
CA GLN A 137 -13.77 17.37 8.92
C GLN A 137 -13.85 16.73 10.32
N GLY A 138 -12.73 16.26 10.88
CA GLY A 138 -12.73 15.54 12.15
C GLY A 138 -13.47 14.19 12.10
N THR A 139 -13.48 13.53 10.93
CA THR A 139 -14.20 12.27 10.71
C THR A 139 -13.67 11.17 11.63
N ALA A 140 -14.48 10.74 12.58
CA ALA A 140 -14.13 9.70 13.54
C ALA A 140 -14.29 8.29 12.95
N PHE A 141 -13.57 7.32 13.50
CA PHE A 141 -13.84 5.91 13.24
C PHE A 141 -15.07 5.43 13.99
N ALA A 142 -15.82 4.53 13.35
CA ALA A 142 -16.93 3.84 14.00
C ALA A 142 -16.40 3.01 15.18
N ARG A 143 -17.03 3.15 16.33
CA ARG A 143 -16.80 2.26 17.48
C ARG A 143 -17.34 0.87 17.17
N PRO A 144 -16.78 -0.20 17.75
CA PRO A 144 -17.35 -1.52 17.59
C PRO A 144 -18.81 -1.54 18.07
N GLU A 145 -19.64 -2.27 17.33
CA GLU A 145 -21.04 -2.48 17.72
C GLU A 145 -21.14 -3.36 18.98
N ARG A 146 -20.16 -4.23 19.20
CA ARG A 146 -20.13 -5.20 20.31
C ARG A 146 -18.72 -5.32 20.87
N GLU A 147 -18.63 -5.42 22.19
CA GLU A 147 -17.37 -5.79 22.86
C GLU A 147 -17.33 -7.31 23.04
N SER A 148 -16.28 -7.95 22.54
CA SER A 148 -16.01 -9.39 22.67
C SER A 148 -15.62 -9.79 24.10
N GLY A 149 -15.23 -8.83 24.95
CA GLY A 149 -14.67 -9.06 26.28
C GLY A 149 -13.22 -9.58 26.28
N LYS A 150 -12.63 -9.81 25.10
CA LYS A 150 -11.25 -10.25 24.93
C LYS A 150 -10.27 -9.08 24.93
N LYS A 151 -9.05 -9.30 25.42
CA LYS A 151 -8.00 -8.27 25.52
C LYS A 151 -6.73 -8.70 24.81
N VAL A 152 -6.16 -7.78 24.02
CA VAL A 152 -4.92 -8.00 23.27
C VAL A 152 -3.86 -6.98 23.68
N ALA A 153 -2.67 -7.46 24.03
CA ALA A 153 -1.50 -6.61 24.26
C ALA A 153 -0.78 -6.36 22.93
N ILE A 154 -0.48 -5.09 22.63
CA ILE A 154 0.20 -4.68 21.41
C ILE A 154 1.55 -4.07 21.81
N ILE A 155 2.65 -4.69 21.39
CA ILE A 155 3.99 -4.27 21.80
C ILE A 155 4.62 -3.44 20.68
N GLY A 156 4.66 -2.12 20.88
CA GLY A 156 5.10 -1.13 19.89
C GLY A 156 3.95 -0.31 19.32
N GLY A 157 4.07 1.01 19.40
CA GLY A 157 3.09 1.99 18.92
C GLY A 157 3.36 2.52 17.51
N GLY A 158 4.04 1.74 16.68
CA GLY A 158 4.33 2.07 15.28
C GLY A 158 3.18 1.78 14.31
N PRO A 159 3.42 1.84 12.98
CA PRO A 159 2.40 1.60 11.96
C PRO A 159 1.66 0.27 12.14
N ALA A 160 2.38 -0.83 12.36
CA ALA A 160 1.78 -2.14 12.56
C ALA A 160 0.95 -2.21 13.85
N GLY A 161 1.46 -1.68 14.96
CA GLY A 161 0.77 -1.71 16.25
C GLY A 161 -0.50 -0.88 16.28
N LEU A 162 -0.45 0.32 15.71
CA LEU A 162 -1.63 1.18 15.57
C LEU A 162 -2.64 0.59 14.57
N ALA A 163 -2.18 0.03 13.45
CA ALA A 163 -3.07 -0.61 12.48
C ALA A 163 -3.76 -1.85 13.09
N VAL A 164 -3.04 -2.70 13.83
CA VAL A 164 -3.67 -3.87 14.44
C VAL A 164 -4.66 -3.44 15.52
N ALA A 165 -4.35 -2.38 16.30
CA ALA A 165 -5.28 -1.83 17.27
C ALA A 165 -6.59 -1.39 16.59
N TYR A 166 -6.48 -0.67 15.48
CA TYR A 166 -7.64 -0.27 14.67
C TYR A 166 -8.49 -1.47 14.23
N PHE A 167 -7.89 -2.49 13.62
CA PHE A 167 -8.63 -3.66 13.13
C PHE A 167 -9.23 -4.49 14.27
N LEU A 168 -8.49 -4.71 15.37
CA LEU A 168 -8.99 -5.42 16.55
C LEU A 168 -10.14 -4.66 17.22
N ARG A 169 -10.09 -3.32 17.26
CA ARG A 169 -11.21 -2.50 17.75
C ARG A 169 -12.43 -2.61 16.83
N ARG A 170 -12.27 -2.71 15.50
CA ARG A 170 -13.41 -2.97 14.59
C ARG A 170 -14.06 -4.33 14.84
N LEU A 171 -13.27 -5.33 15.24
CA LEU A 171 -13.73 -6.68 15.60
C LEU A 171 -14.27 -6.76 17.04
N GLY A 172 -14.19 -5.67 17.82
CA GLY A 172 -14.72 -5.61 19.18
C GLY A 172 -13.78 -6.15 20.27
N HIS A 173 -12.50 -6.33 19.99
CA HIS A 173 -11.52 -6.72 21.02
C HIS A 173 -10.94 -5.49 21.72
N GLY A 174 -10.76 -5.57 23.04
CA GLY A 174 -10.03 -4.55 23.81
C GLY A 174 -8.54 -4.62 23.49
N CYS A 175 -7.89 -3.46 23.40
CA CYS A 175 -6.47 -3.37 23.02
C CYS A 175 -5.71 -2.43 23.96
N THR A 176 -4.51 -2.83 24.35
CA THR A 176 -3.56 -2.00 25.10
C THR A 176 -2.23 -1.94 24.35
N ILE A 177 -1.82 -0.75 23.92
CA ILE A 177 -0.52 -0.49 23.28
C ILE A 177 0.51 -0.17 24.36
N PHE A 178 1.60 -0.93 24.37
CA PHE A 178 2.79 -0.68 25.17
C PHE A 178 3.88 -0.11 24.26
N GLU A 179 4.24 1.15 24.48
CA GLU A 179 5.24 1.88 23.69
C GLU A 179 6.42 2.25 24.60
N SER A 180 7.62 1.89 24.15
CA SER A 180 8.88 2.21 24.81
C SER A 180 9.21 3.70 24.79
N TYR A 181 8.74 4.44 23.79
CA TYR A 181 8.96 5.86 23.62
C TYR A 181 7.90 6.72 24.33
N SER A 182 8.16 8.03 24.36
CA SER A 182 7.27 9.04 24.96
C SER A 182 6.08 9.42 24.09
N SER A 183 5.98 8.88 22.86
CA SER A 183 4.86 9.11 21.94
C SER A 183 4.71 7.99 20.93
N LEU A 184 3.50 7.86 20.37
CA LEU A 184 3.16 6.86 19.36
C LEU A 184 3.57 7.31 17.95
N GLY A 185 3.61 6.36 17.01
CA GLY A 185 3.89 6.59 15.60
C GLY A 185 5.12 5.85 15.09
N GLY A 186 5.99 5.37 15.99
CA GLY A 186 7.19 4.59 15.64
C GLY A 186 8.02 5.28 14.55
N MET A 187 8.40 4.54 13.51
CA MET A 187 9.19 5.07 12.39
C MET A 187 8.53 6.24 11.64
N MET A 188 7.20 6.38 11.64
CA MET A 188 6.54 7.54 11.02
C MET A 188 6.84 8.85 11.76
N ARG A 189 7.08 8.77 13.07
CA ARG A 189 7.40 9.92 13.94
C ARG A 189 8.91 10.10 14.13
N PHE A 190 9.61 9.01 14.41
CA PHE A 190 11.01 9.06 14.84
C PHE A 190 12.00 8.82 13.70
N GLY A 191 11.58 8.13 12.64
CA GLY A 191 12.43 7.83 11.48
C GLY A 191 12.25 8.81 10.34
N ILE A 192 11.01 9.04 9.92
CA ILE A 192 10.72 9.86 8.74
C ILE A 192 10.71 11.34 9.13
N PRO A 193 11.40 12.22 8.39
CA PRO A 193 11.41 13.65 8.67
C PRO A 193 10.02 14.30 8.56
N GLY A 194 9.76 15.29 9.42
CA GLY A 194 8.46 15.97 9.51
C GLY A 194 7.96 16.66 8.22
N TYR A 195 8.84 16.99 7.27
CA TYR A 195 8.44 17.54 5.97
C TYR A 195 7.85 16.50 5.00
N ARG A 196 8.01 15.20 5.31
CA ARG A 196 7.35 14.07 4.62
C ARG A 196 6.18 13.54 5.44
N THR A 197 6.32 13.51 6.77
CA THR A 197 5.27 13.13 7.72
C THR A 197 4.95 14.28 8.68
N PRO A 198 4.11 15.25 8.28
CA PRO A 198 3.71 16.33 9.18
C PRO A 198 3.16 15.78 10.49
N LYS A 199 3.69 16.28 11.62
CA LYS A 199 3.43 15.69 12.95
C LYS A 199 1.95 15.85 13.34
N ASP A 200 1.35 16.96 12.98
CA ASP A 200 -0.07 17.27 13.18
C ASP A 200 -0.99 16.33 12.39
N VAL A 201 -0.65 16.01 11.14
CA VAL A 201 -1.37 15.02 10.32
C VAL A 201 -1.29 13.63 10.95
N LEU A 202 -0.09 13.22 11.37
CA LEU A 202 0.13 11.94 12.04
C LEU A 202 -0.60 11.87 13.40
N ASP A 203 -0.54 12.93 14.20
CA ASP A 203 -1.24 13.04 15.48
C ASP A 203 -2.76 12.91 15.30
N GLY A 204 -3.32 13.55 14.26
CA GLY A 204 -4.74 13.43 13.92
C GLY A 204 -5.17 12.01 13.56
N GLU A 205 -4.36 11.28 12.79
CA GLU A 205 -4.63 9.87 12.45
C GLU A 205 -4.48 8.93 13.66
N ILE A 206 -3.42 9.10 14.46
CA ILE A 206 -3.24 8.34 15.70
C ILE A 206 -4.41 8.58 16.66
N LYS A 207 -4.84 9.84 16.82
CA LYS A 207 -5.95 10.19 17.70
C LYS A 207 -7.24 9.46 17.31
N ARG A 208 -7.55 9.39 16.00
CA ARG A 208 -8.74 8.67 15.51
C ARG A 208 -8.75 7.20 15.93
N ILE A 209 -7.58 6.54 15.93
CA ILE A 209 -7.43 5.16 16.40
C ILE A 209 -7.64 5.07 17.92
N ILE A 210 -7.00 5.95 18.69
CA ILE A 210 -7.11 5.96 20.17
C ILE A 210 -8.55 6.18 20.62
N ASP A 211 -9.27 7.09 19.95
CA ASP A 211 -10.66 7.46 20.26
C ASP A 211 -11.66 6.28 20.13
N MET A 212 -11.24 5.16 19.50
CA MET A 212 -11.99 3.90 19.47
C MET A 212 -11.96 3.12 20.81
N GLY A 213 -11.24 3.64 21.81
CA GLY A 213 -11.08 3.03 23.13
C GLY A 213 -9.82 2.18 23.26
N VAL A 214 -8.74 2.54 22.57
CA VAL A 214 -7.43 1.88 22.71
C VAL A 214 -6.72 2.43 23.94
N GLU A 215 -6.30 1.56 24.85
CA GLU A 215 -5.48 1.94 25.98
C GLU A 215 -4.02 2.11 25.55
N VAL A 216 -3.33 3.13 26.08
CA VAL A 216 -1.95 3.44 25.72
C VAL A 216 -1.09 3.55 26.97
N ARG A 217 0.05 2.84 26.98
CA ARG A 217 1.09 2.93 28.00
C ARG A 217 2.41 3.31 27.33
N LEU A 218 2.75 4.59 27.45
CA LEU A 218 4.00 5.18 26.95
C LEU A 218 5.14 4.93 27.94
N ASN A 219 6.39 5.07 27.48
CA ASN A 219 7.60 4.83 28.27
C ASN A 219 7.59 3.48 29.01
N THR A 220 7.01 2.44 28.37
CA THR A 220 6.89 1.10 28.94
C THR A 220 7.55 0.09 28.00
N ARG A 221 8.77 -0.32 28.33
CA ARG A 221 9.54 -1.30 27.56
C ARG A 221 9.29 -2.71 28.09
N ILE A 222 8.60 -3.53 27.29
CA ILE A 222 8.46 -4.97 27.57
C ILE A 222 9.84 -5.63 27.54
N GLY A 223 10.08 -6.57 28.44
CA GLY A 223 11.38 -7.20 28.71
C GLY A 223 12.19 -6.50 29.80
N VAL A 224 11.92 -5.22 30.10
CA VAL A 224 12.61 -4.44 31.14
C VAL A 224 11.64 -3.98 32.23
N ASP A 225 10.61 -3.21 31.85
CA ASP A 225 9.64 -2.65 32.80
C ASP A 225 8.51 -3.63 33.13
N MET A 226 8.22 -4.55 32.21
CA MET A 226 7.24 -5.61 32.36
C MET A 226 7.70 -6.88 31.64
N THR A 227 7.46 -8.04 32.23
CA THR A 227 7.84 -9.33 31.64
C THR A 227 6.76 -9.85 30.68
N VAL A 228 7.16 -10.70 29.73
CA VAL A 228 6.22 -11.35 28.80
C VAL A 228 5.21 -12.22 29.55
N ALA A 229 5.63 -12.89 30.62
CA ALA A 229 4.76 -13.74 31.44
C ALA A 229 3.65 -12.95 32.17
N GLU A 230 3.88 -11.68 32.49
CA GLU A 230 2.84 -10.81 33.07
C GLU A 230 1.80 -10.40 32.01
N LEU A 231 2.23 -10.18 30.77
CA LEU A 231 1.33 -9.90 29.66
C LEU A 231 0.44 -11.11 29.35
N GLU A 232 1.02 -12.31 29.30
CA GLU A 232 0.29 -13.57 29.07
C GLU A 232 -0.77 -13.86 30.15
N LYS A 233 -0.59 -13.35 31.38
CA LYS A 233 -1.59 -13.47 32.45
C LYS A 233 -2.74 -12.48 32.35
N THR A 234 -2.51 -11.33 31.71
CA THR A 234 -3.43 -10.19 31.72
C THR A 234 -4.18 -9.99 30.40
N HIS A 235 -3.70 -10.60 29.32
CA HIS A 235 -4.25 -10.49 27.97
C HIS A 235 -4.43 -11.88 27.35
N ASP A 236 -5.45 -12.04 26.52
CA ASP A 236 -5.77 -13.31 25.84
C ASP A 236 -4.83 -13.59 24.65
N ALA A 237 -4.23 -12.54 24.07
CA ALA A 237 -3.27 -12.63 22.97
C ALA A 237 -2.26 -11.46 23.00
N ILE A 238 -1.11 -11.65 22.33
CA ILE A 238 -0.04 -10.65 22.23
C ILE A 238 0.34 -10.44 20.76
N PHE A 239 0.39 -9.19 20.32
CA PHE A 239 0.90 -8.79 19.01
C PHE A 239 2.23 -8.04 19.13
N TRP A 240 3.28 -8.59 18.52
CA TRP A 240 4.62 -8.01 18.47
C TRP A 240 4.76 -7.09 17.27
N ALA A 241 4.75 -5.78 17.54
CA ALA A 241 4.91 -4.71 16.57
C ALA A 241 6.17 -3.89 16.83
N ILE A 242 7.20 -4.53 17.41
CA ILE A 242 8.36 -3.83 17.91
C ILE A 242 9.19 -3.19 16.82
N GLY A 243 9.02 -3.49 15.53
CA GLY A 243 9.79 -2.88 14.44
C GLY A 243 11.29 -3.22 14.46
N ALA A 244 12.08 -2.43 13.74
CA ALA A 244 13.55 -2.57 13.64
C ALA A 244 14.24 -1.23 13.97
N GLN A 245 14.16 -0.81 15.24
CA GLN A 245 14.66 0.50 15.72
C GLN A 245 16.17 0.64 15.81
N ALA A 246 16.96 -0.44 15.77
CA ALA A 246 18.41 -0.34 15.87
C ALA A 246 19.02 -0.27 14.47
N GLY A 247 19.86 0.74 14.21
CA GLY A 247 20.69 0.75 13.00
C GLY A 247 21.81 -0.28 13.10
N LYS A 248 22.12 -0.95 11.99
CA LYS A 248 23.28 -1.86 11.94
C LYS A 248 24.58 -1.05 11.92
N PRO A 249 25.54 -1.34 12.81
CA PRO A 249 26.83 -0.68 12.77
C PRO A 249 27.53 -0.99 11.43
N VAL A 250 28.38 -0.06 10.99
CA VAL A 250 29.18 -0.28 9.79
C VAL A 250 30.29 -1.27 10.14
N ASP A 251 30.26 -2.45 9.52
CA ASP A 251 31.22 -3.53 9.78
C ASP A 251 32.55 -3.29 9.04
N ILE A 252 33.30 -2.27 9.49
CA ILE A 252 34.65 -1.94 9.02
C ILE A 252 35.55 -1.58 10.20
N PRO A 253 36.87 -1.84 10.12
CA PRO A 253 37.83 -1.40 11.12
C PRO A 253 37.72 0.10 11.42
N GLY A 254 37.76 0.46 12.71
CA GLY A 254 37.72 1.85 13.17
C GLY A 254 36.32 2.46 13.31
N ALA A 255 35.25 1.74 12.91
CA ALA A 255 33.86 2.23 13.00
C ALA A 255 33.35 2.50 14.43
N GLU A 256 34.08 2.05 15.45
CA GLU A 256 33.83 2.36 16.87
C GLU A 256 34.12 3.81 17.28
N ALA A 257 34.53 4.66 16.32
CA ALA A 257 34.73 6.09 16.56
C ALA A 257 33.41 6.74 17.02
N SER A 258 33.48 7.65 17.99
CA SER A 258 32.28 8.26 18.60
C SER A 258 31.41 9.03 17.61
N ASN A 259 32.01 9.61 16.56
CA ASN A 259 31.35 10.30 15.45
C ASN A 259 31.12 9.40 14.22
N CYS A 260 31.13 8.08 14.39
CA CYS A 260 30.62 7.12 13.43
C CYS A 260 29.34 6.50 14.02
N ILE A 261 28.20 6.97 13.52
CA ILE A 261 26.88 6.70 14.12
C ILE A 261 25.94 6.05 13.11
N ASP A 262 24.84 5.47 13.58
CA ASP A 262 23.83 4.90 12.70
C ASP A 262 22.76 5.93 12.28
N GLY A 263 22.18 5.71 11.10
CA GLY A 263 21.18 6.60 10.52
C GLY A 263 19.86 6.68 11.30
N ILE A 264 19.48 5.62 12.03
CA ILE A 264 18.24 5.62 12.81
C ILE A 264 18.39 6.50 14.05
N SER A 265 19.51 6.37 14.76
CA SER A 265 19.83 7.26 15.88
C SER A 265 19.93 8.72 15.44
N PHE A 266 20.56 9.00 14.29
CA PHE A 266 20.64 10.34 13.71
C PHE A 266 19.24 10.93 13.46
N LEU A 267 18.39 10.20 12.72
CA LEU A 267 17.04 10.68 12.37
C LEU A 267 16.15 10.82 13.60
N ARG A 268 16.26 9.91 14.57
CA ARG A 268 15.54 10.00 15.84
C ARG A 268 15.91 11.27 16.60
N ALA A 269 17.21 11.55 16.74
CA ALA A 269 17.68 12.75 17.42
C ALA A 269 17.20 14.04 16.74
N PHE A 270 17.15 14.05 15.41
CA PHE A 270 16.57 15.15 14.66
C PHE A 270 15.06 15.29 14.89
N ASN A 271 14.30 14.21 14.76
CA ASN A 271 12.85 14.23 14.88
C ASN A 271 12.37 14.55 16.30
N GLU A 272 13.13 14.20 17.32
CA GLU A 272 12.92 14.60 18.72
C GLU A 272 13.31 16.05 19.00
N GLY A 273 13.94 16.73 18.03
CA GLY A 273 14.39 18.12 18.16
C GLY A 273 15.69 18.29 18.96
N ARG A 274 16.37 17.19 19.33
CA ARG A 274 17.66 17.24 20.03
C ARG A 274 18.78 17.73 19.11
N LEU A 275 18.79 17.26 17.85
CA LEU A 275 19.80 17.59 16.85
C LEU A 275 19.39 18.82 16.02
N GLN A 276 20.09 19.94 16.22
CA GLN A 276 19.76 21.23 15.57
C GLN A 276 20.83 21.74 14.60
N TYR A 277 22.03 21.17 14.60
CA TYR A 277 23.14 21.55 13.71
C TYR A 277 24.18 20.45 13.67
N LEU A 278 24.99 20.44 12.61
CA LEU A 278 26.11 19.53 12.43
C LEU A 278 27.45 20.27 12.52
N ALA A 279 28.54 19.50 12.46
CA ALA A 279 29.90 20.00 12.39
C ALA A 279 30.58 19.44 11.13
N GLY A 280 31.22 20.31 10.35
CA GLY A 280 32.08 19.95 9.22
C GLY A 280 31.42 19.17 8.07
N ARG A 281 32.17 18.26 7.45
CA ARG A 281 31.69 17.40 6.34
C ARG A 281 31.07 16.11 6.87
N VAL A 282 29.91 15.76 6.30
CA VAL A 282 29.14 14.57 6.66
C VAL A 282 29.22 13.53 5.54
N LEU A 283 29.61 12.30 5.87
CA LEU A 283 29.57 11.15 4.96
C LEU A 283 28.42 10.22 5.36
N VAL A 284 27.54 9.91 4.42
CA VAL A 284 26.44 8.96 4.58
C VAL A 284 26.78 7.68 3.80
N ILE A 285 26.85 6.54 4.48
CA ILE A 285 27.17 5.25 3.87
C ILE A 285 25.86 4.50 3.58
N GLY A 286 25.51 4.35 2.30
CA GLY A 286 24.29 3.68 1.84
C GLY A 286 23.54 4.47 0.77
N ALA A 287 22.50 3.87 0.18
CA ALA A 287 21.66 4.53 -0.84
C ALA A 287 20.19 4.09 -0.78
N GLY A 288 19.71 3.65 0.38
CA GLY A 288 18.28 3.38 0.62
C GLY A 288 17.57 4.63 1.16
N ASP A 289 16.28 4.50 1.47
CA ASP A 289 15.45 5.62 1.94
C ASP A 289 16.03 6.29 3.20
N THR A 290 16.52 5.51 4.17
CA THR A 290 17.21 6.05 5.36
C THR A 290 18.42 6.90 5.00
N ALA A 291 19.20 6.51 3.98
CA ALA A 291 20.36 7.28 3.54
C ALA A 291 19.94 8.61 2.88
N MET A 292 18.85 8.59 2.09
CA MET A 292 18.30 9.81 1.48
C MET A 292 17.77 10.77 2.54
N ASP A 293 17.02 10.28 3.52
CA ASP A 293 16.50 11.10 4.62
C ASP A 293 17.63 11.68 5.47
N VAL A 294 18.64 10.88 5.84
CA VAL A 294 19.83 11.37 6.56
C VAL A 294 20.53 12.46 5.76
N ALA A 295 20.75 12.26 4.46
CA ALA A 295 21.46 13.23 3.62
C ALA A 295 20.67 14.54 3.45
N ALA A 296 19.37 14.45 3.19
CA ALA A 296 18.49 15.62 3.08
C ALA A 296 18.43 16.40 4.41
N VAL A 297 18.25 15.69 5.53
CA VAL A 297 18.22 16.30 6.87
C VAL A 297 19.57 16.94 7.18
N ALA A 298 20.69 16.26 6.96
CA ALA A 298 22.02 16.84 7.18
C ALA A 298 22.24 18.12 6.37
N ARG A 299 21.79 18.14 5.11
CA ARG A 299 21.91 19.29 4.21
C ARG A 299 21.04 20.46 4.64
N ARG A 300 19.81 20.19 5.09
CA ARG A 300 18.82 21.18 5.54
C ARG A 300 19.11 21.76 6.91
N ILE A 301 19.53 20.92 7.86
CA ILE A 301 19.95 21.40 9.18
C ILE A 301 21.19 22.26 9.00
N GLY A 302 22.20 21.84 8.23
CA GLY A 302 23.42 22.61 8.05
C GLY A 302 24.43 22.48 9.20
N ASN A 303 25.50 23.27 9.12
CA ASN A 303 26.72 23.16 9.93
C ASN A 303 27.01 24.48 10.69
N ILE A 304 27.70 24.42 11.84
CA ILE A 304 28.31 25.58 12.51
C ILE A 304 29.83 25.44 12.65
N HIS A 305 30.58 26.53 12.47
CA HIS A 305 32.05 26.52 12.47
C HIS A 305 32.70 26.21 13.83
N SER A 306 32.03 26.50 14.94
CA SER A 306 32.56 26.28 16.29
C SER A 306 31.50 25.60 17.14
N THR A 307 31.78 24.35 17.51
CA THR A 307 30.96 23.56 18.43
C THR A 307 31.68 23.45 19.76
N HIS A 308 30.98 23.66 20.86
CA HIS A 308 31.48 23.25 22.17
C HIS A 308 31.62 21.72 22.18
N PRO A 309 32.60 21.12 22.88
CA PRO A 309 32.75 19.66 22.92
C PRO A 309 31.49 18.89 23.37
N ASP A 310 30.68 19.49 24.23
CA ASP A 310 29.40 18.92 24.70
C ASP A 310 28.25 19.07 23.69
N ASP A 311 28.39 20.01 22.76
CA ASP A 311 27.46 20.31 21.66
C ASP A 311 27.88 19.61 20.35
N ARG A 312 28.66 18.53 20.48
CA ARG A 312 29.05 17.73 19.32
C ARG A 312 27.86 16.87 18.88
N PRO A 313 27.59 16.76 17.55
CA PRO A 313 26.47 15.98 17.04
C PRO A 313 26.41 14.56 17.58
N GLU A 314 27.54 13.89 17.75
CA GLU A 314 27.60 12.54 18.31
C GLU A 314 27.07 12.45 19.75
N HIS A 315 27.37 13.42 20.61
CA HIS A 315 26.89 13.42 22.00
C HIS A 315 25.38 13.67 22.07
N VAL A 316 24.89 14.56 21.20
CA VAL A 316 23.46 14.82 21.09
C VAL A 316 22.73 13.62 20.55
N ILE A 317 23.25 12.97 19.50
CA ILE A 317 22.59 11.85 18.84
C ILE A 317 22.48 10.64 19.78
N LEU A 318 23.55 10.36 20.53
CA LEU A 318 23.61 9.31 21.55
C LEU A 318 22.83 9.67 22.84
N GLY A 319 22.26 10.88 22.93
CA GLY A 319 21.36 11.27 24.01
C GLY A 319 22.05 11.80 25.27
N HIS A 320 23.32 12.18 25.19
CA HIS A 320 24.06 12.78 26.31
C HIS A 320 23.71 14.26 26.52
N THR A 321 23.36 14.98 25.45
CA THR A 321 23.04 16.42 25.46
C THR A 321 21.97 16.74 24.41
N ALA A 322 21.52 18.00 24.35
CA ALA A 322 20.63 18.51 23.30
C ALA A 322 21.11 19.90 22.86
N HIS A 323 21.02 20.20 21.57
CA HIS A 323 21.47 21.50 21.06
C HIS A 323 20.47 22.62 21.38
N ASP A 324 20.99 23.79 21.77
CA ASP A 324 20.20 25.01 21.93
C ASP A 324 19.84 25.66 20.57
N VAL A 325 18.63 26.20 20.51
CA VAL A 325 18.03 26.85 19.33
C VAL A 325 18.76 28.15 18.98
N ALA A 326 19.30 28.89 19.97
CA ALA A 326 19.97 30.17 19.72
C ALA A 326 21.27 30.00 18.91
N THR A 327 22.07 28.96 19.21
CA THR A 327 23.29 28.62 18.46
C THR A 327 22.97 28.16 17.05
N ALA A 328 21.82 27.54 16.87
CA ALA A 328 21.33 27.08 15.58
C ALA A 328 20.98 28.24 14.62
N ALA A 329 20.90 29.50 15.07
CA ALA A 329 20.74 30.64 14.16
C ALA A 329 21.98 30.92 13.29
N ARG A 330 23.16 30.38 13.65
CA ARG A 330 24.44 30.60 12.95
C ARG A 330 24.76 29.55 11.89
N ARG A 331 23.78 28.73 11.52
CA ARG A 331 23.95 27.62 10.58
C ARG A 331 24.37 28.11 9.19
N GLN A 332 25.22 27.33 8.54
CA GLN A 332 25.63 27.47 7.15
C GLN A 332 25.38 26.16 6.40
N GLY A 333 25.54 26.17 5.08
CA GLY A 333 25.39 24.96 4.27
C GLY A 333 26.39 23.88 4.69
N ALA A 334 25.90 22.69 5.04
CA ALA A 334 26.75 21.53 5.30
C ALA A 334 27.21 20.89 3.99
N GLU A 335 28.46 20.43 3.95
CA GLU A 335 28.96 19.57 2.88
C GLU A 335 28.57 18.12 3.19
N VAL A 336 27.67 17.55 2.38
CA VAL A 336 27.11 16.21 2.61
C VAL A 336 27.39 15.33 1.41
N TRP A 337 28.03 14.19 1.65
CA TRP A 337 28.35 13.21 0.62
C TRP A 337 27.69 11.87 0.93
N ILE A 338 27.12 11.24 -0.09
CA ILE A 338 26.66 9.85 -0.04
C ILE A 338 27.75 8.98 -0.66
N VAL A 339 28.19 7.95 0.07
CA VAL A 339 29.14 6.95 -0.40
C VAL A 339 28.38 5.64 -0.60
N TYR A 340 28.35 5.16 -1.85
CA TYR A 340 27.61 3.96 -2.22
C TYR A 340 28.47 2.98 -3.02
N ARG A 341 28.39 1.71 -2.64
CA ARG A 341 29.22 0.64 -3.20
C ARG A 341 28.81 0.16 -4.59
N ARG A 342 27.61 0.48 -5.07
CA ARG A 342 27.09 0.09 -6.40
C ARG A 342 26.89 1.33 -7.26
N PRO A 343 26.68 1.17 -8.58
CA PRO A 343 26.15 2.23 -9.41
C PRO A 343 24.83 2.77 -8.85
N ILE A 344 24.61 4.07 -8.96
CA ILE A 344 23.41 4.76 -8.46
C ILE A 344 22.14 4.29 -9.17
N SER A 345 22.27 3.79 -10.40
CA SER A 345 21.20 3.12 -11.14
C SER A 345 20.68 1.84 -10.46
N GLN A 346 21.42 1.29 -9.50
CA GLN A 346 21.05 0.13 -8.68
C GLN A 346 20.83 0.51 -7.20
N ALA A 347 20.58 1.79 -6.91
CA ALA A 347 20.20 2.23 -5.57
C ALA A 347 18.82 1.67 -5.18
N PRO A 348 18.63 1.27 -3.91
CA PRO A 348 17.32 0.88 -3.42
C PRO A 348 16.31 2.05 -3.35
N ALA A 349 16.79 3.28 -3.13
CA ALA A 349 15.94 4.46 -3.10
C ALA A 349 15.29 4.74 -4.46
N THR A 350 14.11 5.36 -4.43
CA THR A 350 13.43 5.76 -5.67
C THR A 350 14.23 6.84 -6.40
N LYS A 351 14.13 6.88 -7.74
CA LYS A 351 14.76 7.92 -8.56
C LYS A 351 14.38 9.33 -8.11
N HIS A 352 13.12 9.52 -7.70
CA HIS A 352 12.60 10.79 -7.21
C HIS A 352 13.32 11.29 -5.95
N GLU A 353 13.63 10.40 -5.01
CA GLU A 353 14.37 10.76 -3.79
C GLU A 353 15.83 11.11 -4.10
N LEU A 354 16.47 10.35 -5.00
CA LEU A 354 17.83 10.63 -5.47
C LEU A 354 17.94 11.98 -6.16
N ASP A 355 17.05 12.26 -7.11
CA ASP A 355 17.03 13.53 -7.86
C ASP A 355 16.80 14.71 -6.89
N SER A 356 16.00 14.53 -5.84
CA SER A 356 15.75 15.55 -4.81
C SER A 356 16.99 15.87 -3.99
N VAL A 357 17.68 14.87 -3.45
CA VAL A 357 18.88 15.13 -2.63
C VAL A 357 20.01 15.74 -3.46
N MET A 358 20.12 15.36 -4.75
CA MET A 358 21.07 15.98 -5.67
C MET A 358 20.71 17.44 -5.95
N ALA A 359 19.43 17.77 -6.11
CA ALA A 359 18.98 19.16 -6.27
C ALA A 359 19.23 20.04 -5.04
N GLU A 360 19.20 19.43 -3.84
CA GLU A 360 19.55 20.07 -2.56
C GLU A 360 21.09 20.27 -2.39
N GLY A 361 21.90 19.73 -3.29
CA GLY A 361 23.36 19.87 -3.31
C GLY A 361 24.13 18.76 -2.58
N VAL A 362 23.53 17.58 -2.41
CA VAL A 362 24.23 16.40 -1.88
C VAL A 362 25.10 15.78 -2.98
N HIS A 363 26.36 15.49 -2.66
CA HIS A 363 27.29 14.84 -3.59
C HIS A 363 27.18 13.31 -3.49
N ILE A 364 26.95 12.63 -4.60
CA ILE A 364 26.91 11.16 -4.62
C ILE A 364 28.21 10.61 -5.20
N ARG A 365 28.87 9.75 -4.42
CA ARG A 365 30.05 8.97 -4.82
C ARG A 365 29.66 7.50 -4.92
N GLU A 366 29.35 7.07 -6.14
CA GLU A 366 28.99 5.69 -6.45
C GLU A 366 30.21 4.79 -6.67
N SER A 367 29.98 3.47 -6.71
CA SER A 367 31.03 2.46 -6.94
C SER A 367 32.25 2.58 -6.01
N LEU A 368 32.02 3.03 -4.76
CA LEU A 368 33.04 3.10 -3.72
C LEU A 368 32.66 2.21 -2.53
N VAL A 369 33.53 1.28 -2.16
CA VAL A 369 33.35 0.47 -0.95
C VAL A 369 34.17 1.07 0.20
N PRO A 370 33.57 1.27 1.40
CA PRO A 370 34.33 1.66 2.57
C PRO A 370 35.21 0.50 3.05
N LEU A 371 36.45 0.81 3.44
CA LEU A 371 37.43 -0.16 3.92
C LEU A 371 37.78 0.01 5.41
N GLU A 372 37.95 1.25 5.86
CA GLU A 372 38.39 1.57 7.22
C GLU A 372 38.00 3.01 7.57
N VAL A 373 37.62 3.24 8.84
CA VAL A 373 37.51 4.59 9.40
C VAL A 373 38.86 5.00 10.00
N ILE A 374 39.46 6.04 9.42
CA ILE A 374 40.71 6.60 9.91
C ILE A 374 40.42 7.50 11.11
N ARG A 375 41.00 7.16 12.26
CA ARG A 375 40.82 7.91 13.51
C ARG A 375 41.94 8.92 13.75
N GLY A 376 41.58 10.06 14.33
CA GLY A 376 42.50 11.05 14.87
C GLY A 376 43.09 10.63 16.21
N SER A 377 44.00 11.44 16.74
CA SER A 377 44.60 11.23 18.07
C SER A 377 43.60 11.32 19.22
N ASP A 378 42.45 11.95 18.99
CA ASP A 378 41.33 12.08 19.93
C ASP A 378 40.35 10.88 19.85
N GLY A 379 40.63 9.88 19.00
CA GLY A 379 39.78 8.71 18.81
C GLY A 379 38.59 8.93 17.88
N ARG A 380 38.37 10.15 17.36
CA ARG A 380 37.29 10.47 16.43
C ARG A 380 37.67 10.13 14.99
N ALA A 381 36.69 9.80 14.16
CA ALA A 381 36.84 9.66 12.72
C ALA A 381 37.27 11.00 12.12
N ARG A 382 38.36 10.99 11.35
CA ARG A 382 38.84 12.14 10.56
C ARG A 382 38.69 11.93 9.05
N ALA A 383 38.61 10.68 8.62
CA ALA A 383 38.43 10.31 7.22
C ALA A 383 37.87 8.88 7.08
N LEU A 384 37.22 8.62 5.95
CA LEU A 384 36.81 7.29 5.53
C LEU A 384 37.71 6.82 4.38
N LYS A 385 38.44 5.73 4.59
CA LYS A 385 39.20 5.07 3.53
C LYS A 385 38.26 4.29 2.64
N VAL A 386 38.30 4.56 1.34
CA VAL A 386 37.44 3.93 0.34
C VAL A 386 38.26 3.32 -0.78
N CYS A 387 37.66 2.36 -1.47
CA CYS A 387 38.24 1.72 -2.66
C CYS A 387 37.22 1.72 -3.80
N PRO A 388 37.62 2.14 -5.01
CA PRO A 388 36.82 1.94 -6.21
C PRO A 388 36.52 0.46 -6.47
N VAL A 389 35.30 0.17 -6.89
CA VAL A 389 34.86 -1.21 -7.19
C VAL A 389 34.19 -1.32 -8.55
N ASP A 390 34.44 -2.44 -9.21
CA ASP A 390 33.72 -2.86 -10.41
C ASP A 390 32.69 -3.93 -10.06
N TRP A 391 31.51 -3.86 -10.68
CA TRP A 391 30.48 -4.89 -10.58
C TRP A 391 30.45 -5.69 -11.88
N VAL A 392 30.95 -6.93 -11.82
CA VAL A 392 30.97 -7.86 -12.96
C VAL A 392 30.15 -9.08 -12.59
N GLU A 393 29.09 -9.36 -13.35
CA GLU A 393 28.18 -10.51 -13.12
C GLU A 393 27.62 -10.56 -11.68
N GLY A 394 27.27 -9.39 -11.11
CA GLY A 394 26.75 -9.29 -9.75
C GLY A 394 27.78 -9.52 -8.64
N LYS A 395 29.06 -9.73 -8.98
CA LYS A 395 30.16 -9.82 -8.01
C LYS A 395 30.94 -8.51 -7.98
N MET A 396 31.18 -8.04 -6.76
CA MET A 396 32.02 -6.87 -6.51
C MET A 396 33.50 -7.26 -6.61
N LYS A 397 34.27 -6.53 -7.42
CA LYS A 397 35.73 -6.62 -7.51
C LYS A 397 36.35 -5.29 -7.12
N ARG A 398 37.27 -5.31 -6.16
CA ARG A 398 38.00 -4.12 -5.69
C ARG A 398 39.14 -3.78 -6.65
N ARG A 399 39.33 -2.50 -6.95
CA ARG A 399 40.51 -1.98 -7.63
C ARG A 399 41.61 -1.73 -6.61
N VAL A 400 42.30 -2.81 -6.25
CA VAL A 400 43.37 -2.79 -5.25
C VAL A 400 44.50 -1.87 -5.71
N GLY A 401 44.96 -0.97 -4.85
CA GLY A 401 45.97 0.05 -5.16
C GLY A 401 45.39 1.42 -5.58
N GLU A 402 44.07 1.52 -5.78
CA GLU A 402 43.36 2.79 -6.04
C GLU A 402 42.64 3.31 -4.78
N GLU A 403 43.05 2.88 -3.58
CA GLU A 403 42.45 3.34 -2.33
C GLU A 403 42.80 4.81 -2.03
N PHE A 404 41.84 5.55 -1.49
CA PHE A 404 42.05 6.93 -1.05
C PHE A 404 41.17 7.27 0.16
N ASP A 405 41.54 8.33 0.86
CA ASP A 405 40.84 8.80 2.07
C ASP A 405 39.91 9.97 1.72
N ILE A 406 38.67 9.91 2.18
CA ILE A 406 37.72 11.03 2.13
C ILE A 406 37.65 11.66 3.52
N GLU A 407 38.21 12.86 3.68
CA GLU A 407 38.15 13.61 4.96
C GLU A 407 36.72 13.90 5.37
N CYS A 408 36.41 13.77 6.66
CA CYS A 408 35.07 13.97 7.22
C CYS A 408 35.08 14.21 8.73
N ASP A 409 34.02 14.85 9.21
CA ASP A 409 33.81 15.15 10.63
C ASP A 409 32.69 14.32 11.25
N LEU A 410 31.82 13.74 10.43
CA LEU A 410 30.75 12.84 10.84
C LEU A 410 30.54 11.73 9.80
N ILE A 411 30.45 10.49 10.25
CA ILE A 411 30.07 9.34 9.41
C ILE A 411 28.73 8.81 9.90
N VAL A 412 27.78 8.65 8.99
CA VAL A 412 26.46 8.09 9.28
C VAL A 412 26.23 6.82 8.46
N GLY A 413 26.17 5.68 9.14
CA GLY A 413 25.90 4.38 8.54
C GLY A 413 24.41 4.14 8.33
N ALA A 414 23.98 3.97 7.09
CA ALA A 414 22.60 3.65 6.71
C ALA A 414 22.55 2.32 5.92
N THR A 415 23.15 1.27 6.49
CA THR A 415 23.36 -0.02 5.81
C THR A 415 22.36 -1.12 6.19
N GLY A 416 21.50 -0.87 7.19
CA GLY A 416 20.42 -1.77 7.57
C GLY A 416 19.87 -1.49 8.97
N GLN A 417 18.83 -2.25 9.33
CA GLN A 417 18.14 -2.14 10.62
C GLN A 417 18.00 -3.52 11.28
N ALA A 418 17.85 -3.54 12.60
CA ALA A 418 17.60 -4.71 13.43
C ALA A 418 16.63 -4.35 14.58
N ALA A 419 15.97 -5.37 15.14
CA ALA A 419 15.16 -5.21 16.34
C ALA A 419 16.00 -5.41 17.61
N ASP A 420 15.51 -4.87 18.74
CA ASP A 420 16.11 -5.06 20.06
C ASP A 420 15.24 -6.02 20.87
N PHE A 421 15.82 -7.15 21.28
CA PHE A 421 15.15 -8.28 21.95
C PHE A 421 15.48 -8.38 23.44
N ALA A 422 16.12 -7.38 24.05
CA ALA A 422 16.52 -7.50 25.46
C ALA A 422 15.29 -7.79 26.36
N GLY A 423 15.35 -8.90 27.10
CA GLY A 423 14.28 -9.40 27.96
C GLY A 423 13.27 -10.35 27.29
N PHE A 424 13.47 -10.71 26.02
CA PHE A 424 12.74 -11.75 25.28
C PHE A 424 13.59 -12.31 24.13
N GLU A 425 14.86 -12.61 24.44
CA GLU A 425 15.88 -13.07 23.48
C GLU A 425 15.48 -14.39 22.79
N ASP A 426 14.60 -15.18 23.40
CA ASP A 426 14.05 -16.42 22.85
C ASP A 426 13.23 -16.21 21.57
N LEU A 427 12.78 -14.97 21.31
CA LEU A 427 12.00 -14.63 20.11
C LEU A 427 12.86 -14.27 18.89
N ASP A 428 14.18 -14.06 19.06
CA ASP A 428 15.07 -13.80 17.93
C ASP A 428 15.33 -15.07 17.11
N ASN A 429 15.16 -14.98 15.79
CA ASN A 429 15.49 -16.05 14.85
C ASN A 429 16.99 -16.17 14.53
N GLY A 430 17.86 -15.48 15.29
CA GLY A 430 19.30 -15.42 15.11
C GLY A 430 19.75 -14.43 14.03
N ARG A 431 18.83 -13.60 13.52
CA ARG A 431 19.11 -12.55 12.53
C ARG A 431 18.69 -11.17 13.02
N GLY A 432 18.29 -11.04 14.28
CA GLY A 432 17.69 -9.84 14.84
C GLY A 432 16.28 -9.59 14.32
N LEU A 433 15.52 -10.66 14.05
CA LEU A 433 14.17 -10.64 13.47
C LEU A 433 13.30 -11.76 14.04
N MET A 434 11.98 -11.71 13.81
CA MET A 434 11.01 -12.74 14.22
C MET A 434 10.46 -13.53 13.03
N ASN A 435 10.07 -14.79 13.26
CA ASN A 435 9.47 -15.65 12.24
C ASN A 435 7.95 -15.72 12.38
N ALA A 436 7.25 -15.39 11.31
CA ALA A 436 5.80 -15.46 11.22
C ALA A 436 5.33 -16.60 10.30
N ASP A 437 4.14 -17.15 10.56
CA ASP A 437 3.41 -17.99 9.60
C ASP A 437 2.61 -17.15 8.57
N SER A 438 1.79 -17.80 7.73
CA SER A 438 1.00 -17.12 6.69
C SER A 438 -0.08 -16.18 7.22
N ASN A 439 -0.44 -16.30 8.49
CA ASN A 439 -1.45 -15.50 9.18
C ASN A 439 -0.80 -14.59 10.23
N TYR A 440 0.52 -14.42 10.17
CA TYR A 440 1.30 -13.63 11.12
C TYR A 440 1.26 -14.16 12.55
N GLY A 441 0.93 -15.44 12.76
CA GLY A 441 1.17 -16.14 14.01
C GLY A 441 2.67 -16.30 14.24
N LEU A 442 3.12 -16.05 15.47
CA LEU A 442 4.52 -16.23 15.85
C LEU A 442 4.84 -17.72 15.90
N LYS A 443 5.80 -18.17 15.09
CA LYS A 443 6.12 -19.61 14.99
C LYS A 443 6.60 -20.15 16.34
N GLY A 444 5.96 -21.22 16.80
CA GLY A 444 6.35 -21.92 18.04
C GLY A 444 5.72 -21.35 19.32
N ARG A 445 4.94 -20.27 19.27
CA ARG A 445 4.31 -19.67 20.46
C ARG A 445 2.84 -19.33 20.20
N LYS A 446 1.93 -20.16 20.75
CA LYS A 446 0.47 -19.97 20.60
C LYS A 446 0.01 -18.69 21.31
N GLY A 447 -0.98 -18.00 20.73
CA GLY A 447 -1.48 -16.73 21.25
C GLY A 447 -0.58 -15.53 21.00
N HIS A 448 0.56 -15.73 20.33
CA HIS A 448 1.47 -14.66 19.92
C HIS A 448 1.40 -14.46 18.41
N PHE A 449 1.35 -13.21 18.00
CA PHE A 449 1.30 -12.78 16.61
C PHE A 449 2.35 -11.68 16.40
N VAL A 450 2.78 -11.46 15.17
CA VAL A 450 3.90 -10.55 14.89
C VAL A 450 3.69 -9.82 13.57
N GLY A 451 4.03 -8.54 13.48
CA GLY A 451 3.89 -7.76 12.26
C GLY A 451 4.82 -6.57 12.17
N GLY A 452 4.89 -5.98 10.97
CA GLY A 452 5.83 -4.89 10.67
C GLY A 452 7.28 -5.34 10.47
N ASP A 453 8.21 -4.38 10.64
CA ASP A 453 9.61 -4.51 10.24
C ASP A 453 10.41 -5.56 11.04
N VAL A 454 9.91 -5.98 12.20
CA VAL A 454 10.53 -7.04 13.00
C VAL A 454 10.57 -8.39 12.25
N ILE A 455 9.71 -8.59 11.25
CA ILE A 455 9.75 -9.78 10.38
C ILE A 455 10.78 -9.57 9.28
N LYS A 456 10.67 -8.44 8.58
CA LYS A 456 11.53 -8.03 7.48
C LYS A 456 11.33 -6.53 7.26
N PRO A 457 12.36 -5.69 7.46
CA PRO A 457 12.25 -4.26 7.20
C PRO A 457 11.81 -3.98 5.77
N HIS A 458 10.73 -3.21 5.62
CA HIS A 458 10.13 -2.90 4.33
C HIS A 458 9.33 -1.58 4.39
N LEU A 459 8.31 -1.45 3.55
CA LEU A 459 7.44 -0.28 3.48
C LEU A 459 6.45 -0.23 4.65
N LEU A 460 6.04 0.98 5.04
CA LEU A 460 4.99 1.18 6.04
C LEU A 460 3.67 0.48 5.67
N THR A 461 3.29 0.52 4.39
CA THR A 461 2.10 -0.19 3.88
C THR A 461 2.20 -1.71 4.06
N THR A 462 3.41 -2.28 4.04
CA THR A 462 3.63 -3.70 4.33
C THR A 462 3.35 -3.99 5.81
N ALA A 463 3.79 -3.12 6.71
CA ALA A 463 3.50 -3.23 8.13
C ALA A 463 1.99 -3.17 8.44
N ILE A 464 1.26 -2.30 7.73
CA ILE A 464 -0.21 -2.20 7.82
C ILE A 464 -0.88 -3.48 7.28
N GLY A 465 -0.38 -4.03 6.17
CA GLY A 465 -0.84 -5.31 5.63
C GLY A 465 -0.66 -6.47 6.61
N HIS A 466 0.52 -6.57 7.24
CA HIS A 466 0.77 -7.57 8.29
C HIS A 466 -0.25 -7.45 9.42
N ALA A 467 -0.53 -6.22 9.87
CA ALA A 467 -1.46 -5.96 10.94
C ALA A 467 -2.92 -6.33 10.61
N ARG A 468 -3.39 -6.03 9.41
CA ARG A 468 -4.75 -6.43 8.95
C ARG A 468 -4.93 -7.94 9.04
N ILE A 469 -3.97 -8.66 8.50
CA ILE A 469 -3.98 -10.13 8.44
C ILE A 469 -3.85 -10.72 9.84
N ALA A 470 -2.95 -10.17 10.65
CA ALA A 470 -2.77 -10.60 12.03
C ALA A 470 -4.04 -10.40 12.87
N ALA A 471 -4.79 -9.31 12.64
CA ALA A 471 -6.05 -9.06 13.35
C ALA A 471 -7.11 -10.13 13.05
N GLU A 472 -7.26 -10.54 11.78
CA GLU A 472 -8.11 -11.67 11.38
C GLU A 472 -7.65 -12.98 12.07
N GLY A 473 -6.34 -13.22 12.11
CA GLY A 473 -5.74 -14.38 12.78
C GLY A 473 -5.96 -14.39 14.30
N ILE A 474 -5.84 -13.22 14.94
CA ILE A 474 -6.10 -13.03 16.38
C ILE A 474 -7.56 -13.28 16.69
N ASP A 475 -8.49 -12.72 15.91
CA ASP A 475 -9.93 -12.95 16.12
C ASP A 475 -10.32 -14.42 15.98
N CYS A 476 -9.82 -15.10 14.94
CA CYS A 476 -10.03 -16.56 14.79
C CYS A 476 -9.50 -17.33 16.01
N TYR A 477 -8.30 -17.00 16.48
CA TYR A 477 -7.69 -17.62 17.66
C TYR A 477 -8.51 -17.38 18.94
N LEU A 478 -8.94 -16.14 19.18
CA LEU A 478 -9.72 -15.75 20.35
C LEU A 478 -11.12 -16.34 20.35
N SER A 479 -11.69 -16.55 19.16
CA SER A 479 -12.99 -17.17 18.93
C SER A 479 -12.94 -18.71 18.89
N GLY A 480 -11.75 -19.31 18.95
CA GLY A 480 -11.56 -20.77 18.87
C GLY A 480 -11.91 -21.36 17.49
N LEU A 481 -11.88 -20.53 16.45
CA LEU A 481 -12.16 -20.93 15.07
C LEU A 481 -10.88 -21.42 14.39
N GLU A 482 -11.03 -22.34 13.44
CA GLU A 482 -9.92 -22.73 12.57
C GLU A 482 -9.55 -21.58 11.63
N MET A 483 -8.25 -21.37 11.44
CA MET A 483 -7.75 -20.31 10.57
C MET A 483 -8.10 -20.63 9.11
N PRO A 484 -8.75 -19.71 8.38
CA PRO A 484 -9.10 -19.94 6.99
C PRO A 484 -7.84 -20.01 6.12
N ARG A 485 -7.91 -20.79 5.04
CA ARG A 485 -6.87 -20.77 4.01
C ARG A 485 -6.91 -19.42 3.29
N ARG A 486 -5.75 -18.77 3.23
CA ARG A 486 -5.59 -17.47 2.58
C ARG A 486 -5.79 -17.56 1.06
N PRO A 487 -6.46 -16.57 0.44
CA PRO A 487 -6.59 -16.51 -1.01
C PRO A 487 -5.23 -16.29 -1.68
N LYS A 488 -5.14 -16.60 -2.98
CA LYS A 488 -3.90 -16.41 -3.75
C LYS A 488 -3.61 -14.93 -3.98
N VAL A 489 -4.67 -14.15 -4.21
CA VAL A 489 -4.64 -12.69 -4.26
C VAL A 489 -5.27 -12.22 -2.97
N ASP A 490 -4.46 -11.70 -2.05
CA ASP A 490 -4.88 -11.45 -0.69
C ASP A 490 -5.02 -9.96 -0.39
N VAL A 491 -6.11 -9.41 -0.90
CA VAL A 491 -6.43 -7.97 -0.87
C VAL A 491 -7.89 -7.80 -0.50
N HIS A 492 -8.36 -6.57 -0.36
CA HIS A 492 -9.79 -6.33 -0.24
C HIS A 492 -10.50 -6.69 -1.55
N HIS A 493 -11.50 -7.56 -1.46
CA HIS A 493 -12.29 -8.02 -2.61
C HIS A 493 -13.64 -7.32 -2.61
N PHE A 494 -14.08 -6.90 -3.80
CA PHE A 494 -15.44 -6.43 -3.96
C PHE A 494 -16.40 -7.62 -3.87
N SER A 495 -17.44 -7.49 -3.04
CA SER A 495 -18.48 -8.50 -2.89
C SER A 495 -19.77 -8.02 -3.56
N LEU A 496 -20.09 -8.59 -4.73
CA LEU A 496 -21.37 -8.31 -5.39
C LEU A 496 -22.55 -8.68 -4.50
N LEU A 497 -22.41 -9.73 -3.67
CA LEU A 497 -23.49 -10.16 -2.79
C LEU A 497 -23.78 -9.13 -1.68
N GLU A 498 -22.74 -8.54 -1.09
CA GLU A 498 -22.89 -7.47 -0.09
C GLU A 498 -23.47 -6.21 -0.73
N GLU A 499 -23.02 -5.87 -1.93
CA GLU A 499 -23.58 -4.76 -2.70
C GLU A 499 -25.08 -4.98 -2.97
N LEU A 500 -25.47 -6.16 -3.46
CA LEU A 500 -26.87 -6.49 -3.69
C LEU A 500 -27.70 -6.46 -2.40
N ARG A 501 -27.14 -6.90 -1.26
CA ARG A 501 -27.81 -6.79 0.05
C ARG A 501 -28.03 -5.34 0.46
N ALA A 502 -27.04 -4.47 0.27
CA ALA A 502 -27.15 -3.05 0.57
C ALA A 502 -28.27 -2.35 -0.22
N HIS A 503 -28.58 -2.85 -1.43
CA HIS A 503 -29.68 -2.37 -2.27
C HIS A 503 -30.98 -3.19 -2.16
N HIS A 504 -31.09 -4.09 -1.18
CA HIS A 504 -32.26 -4.97 -0.97
C HIS A 504 -32.59 -5.88 -2.18
N GLN A 505 -31.56 -6.33 -2.89
CA GLN A 505 -31.62 -7.16 -4.10
C GLN A 505 -30.93 -8.52 -3.90
N GLU A 506 -30.82 -8.99 -2.66
CA GLU A 506 -30.13 -10.25 -2.39
C GLU A 506 -30.82 -11.45 -3.08
N PRO A 507 -30.05 -12.40 -3.62
CA PRO A 507 -30.62 -13.64 -4.13
C PRO A 507 -31.39 -14.40 -3.04
N LYS A 508 -32.50 -15.03 -3.43
CA LYS A 508 -33.28 -15.92 -2.57
C LYS A 508 -32.43 -17.12 -2.10
N GLY A 509 -32.84 -17.76 -1.01
CA GLY A 509 -32.22 -18.99 -0.56
C GLY A 509 -32.28 -20.10 -1.62
N TYR A 510 -31.17 -20.79 -1.83
CA TYR A 510 -31.09 -21.98 -2.68
C TYR A 510 -31.48 -23.22 -1.87
N ASP A 511 -32.32 -24.09 -2.42
CA ASP A 511 -32.85 -25.28 -1.74
C ASP A 511 -31.93 -26.51 -1.83
N HIS A 512 -30.73 -26.34 -2.37
CA HIS A 512 -29.73 -27.39 -2.60
C HIS A 512 -30.20 -28.52 -3.52
N ARG A 513 -31.18 -28.27 -4.40
CA ARG A 513 -31.65 -29.23 -5.40
C ARG A 513 -31.17 -28.87 -6.79
N GLU A 514 -30.80 -29.88 -7.56
CA GLU A 514 -30.46 -29.70 -8.97
C GLU A 514 -31.63 -29.00 -9.70
N THR A 515 -31.34 -27.85 -10.30
CA THR A 515 -32.33 -26.97 -10.91
C THR A 515 -31.87 -26.61 -12.32
N TRP A 516 -32.75 -26.81 -13.29
CA TRP A 516 -32.53 -26.41 -14.68
C TRP A 516 -33.09 -25.00 -14.92
N GLY A 517 -32.47 -24.22 -15.81
CA GLY A 517 -32.93 -22.85 -16.12
C GLY A 517 -32.62 -21.84 -15.02
N THR A 518 -31.39 -21.87 -14.49
CA THR A 518 -30.93 -20.93 -13.46
C THR A 518 -30.85 -19.48 -13.95
N ASP A 519 -31.02 -19.22 -15.24
CA ASP A 519 -31.10 -17.89 -15.83
C ASP A 519 -32.30 -17.08 -15.33
N GLN A 520 -33.38 -17.75 -14.94
CA GLN A 520 -34.57 -17.12 -14.33
C GLN A 520 -34.66 -17.36 -12.82
N ALA A 521 -33.68 -18.05 -12.23
CA ALA A 521 -33.73 -18.41 -10.82
C ALA A 521 -33.48 -17.19 -9.93
N GLY A 522 -34.37 -16.95 -8.97
CA GLY A 522 -34.20 -15.86 -8.01
C GLY A 522 -33.11 -16.10 -6.96
N PHE A 523 -32.50 -17.30 -6.92
CA PHE A 523 -31.50 -17.69 -5.91
C PHE A 523 -30.05 -17.58 -6.40
N ALA A 524 -29.81 -17.22 -7.67
CA ALA A 524 -28.49 -17.10 -8.24
C ALA A 524 -28.31 -15.77 -8.98
N VAL A 525 -27.09 -15.24 -8.97
CA VAL A 525 -26.69 -14.17 -9.90
C VAL A 525 -26.23 -14.86 -11.17
N HIS A 526 -27.05 -14.76 -12.22
CA HIS A 526 -26.75 -15.39 -13.49
C HIS A 526 -25.51 -14.76 -14.16
N ASN A 527 -24.69 -15.59 -14.81
CA ASN A 527 -23.54 -15.19 -15.63
C ASN A 527 -22.46 -14.39 -14.90
N TYR A 528 -22.39 -14.50 -13.59
CA TYR A 528 -21.38 -13.84 -12.78
C TYR A 528 -20.43 -14.86 -12.20
N GLU A 529 -19.14 -14.58 -12.28
CA GLU A 529 -18.11 -15.36 -11.61
C GLU A 529 -17.13 -14.42 -10.92
N ASP A 530 -16.83 -14.67 -9.65
CA ASP A 530 -15.78 -13.95 -8.94
C ASP A 530 -14.47 -14.75 -8.92
N ARG A 531 -13.50 -14.29 -9.71
CA ARG A 531 -12.13 -14.80 -9.74
C ARG A 531 -11.15 -13.89 -9.02
N SER A 532 -11.60 -12.80 -8.41
CA SER A 532 -10.72 -11.82 -7.77
C SER A 532 -9.81 -12.41 -6.67
N PRO A 533 -10.20 -13.44 -5.89
CA PRO A 533 -9.30 -14.08 -4.92
C PRO A 533 -8.17 -14.92 -5.55
N ASN A 534 -8.26 -15.21 -6.85
CA ASN A 534 -7.38 -16.16 -7.55
C ASN A 534 -6.61 -15.53 -8.71
N GLU A 535 -7.13 -14.46 -9.31
CA GLU A 535 -6.65 -13.88 -10.55
C GLU A 535 -6.56 -12.36 -10.49
N ILE A 536 -5.37 -11.84 -10.87
CA ILE A 536 -5.15 -10.43 -11.16
C ILE A 536 -5.27 -10.23 -12.67
N ILE A 537 -6.10 -9.28 -13.09
CA ILE A 537 -6.29 -8.99 -14.51
C ILE A 537 -5.09 -8.23 -15.10
N ARG A 538 -4.58 -8.72 -16.21
CA ARG A 538 -3.46 -8.14 -16.96
C ARG A 538 -3.94 -7.23 -18.08
N HIS A 539 -3.09 -6.30 -18.52
CA HIS A 539 -3.41 -5.35 -19.58
C HIS A 539 -3.83 -6.00 -20.92
N ASP A 540 -3.31 -7.19 -21.23
CA ASP A 540 -3.62 -7.93 -22.47
C ASP A 540 -5.05 -8.50 -22.50
N LYS A 541 -5.78 -8.39 -21.40
CA LYS A 541 -7.21 -8.71 -21.31
C LYS A 541 -8.11 -7.49 -21.46
N LEU A 542 -7.55 -6.27 -21.53
CA LEU A 542 -8.28 -5.02 -21.65
C LEU A 542 -8.31 -4.58 -23.11
N PHE A 543 -9.42 -3.97 -23.54
CA PHE A 543 -9.46 -3.25 -24.80
C PHE A 543 -8.94 -1.82 -24.62
N LEU A 544 -7.62 -1.66 -24.71
CA LEU A 544 -6.94 -0.37 -24.45
C LEU A 544 -7.34 0.74 -25.43
N GLY A 545 -7.79 0.40 -26.64
CA GLY A 545 -8.23 1.37 -27.65
C GLY A 545 -9.46 2.20 -27.25
N HIS A 546 -10.17 1.81 -26.20
CA HIS A 546 -11.25 2.61 -25.61
C HIS A 546 -10.73 3.86 -24.87
N PHE A 547 -9.52 3.80 -24.31
CA PHE A 547 -8.99 4.84 -23.45
C PHE A 547 -8.14 5.83 -24.25
N GLY A 548 -8.54 7.10 -24.25
CA GLY A 548 -7.74 8.19 -24.83
C GLY A 548 -6.62 8.64 -23.91
N TYR A 549 -5.64 9.37 -24.47
CA TYR A 549 -4.61 10.05 -23.69
C TYR A 549 -5.22 11.12 -22.80
N VAL A 550 -4.92 11.07 -21.50
CA VAL A 550 -5.35 12.07 -20.51
C VAL A 550 -4.17 12.38 -19.60
N PRO A 551 -3.64 13.62 -19.62
CA PRO A 551 -2.48 13.96 -18.81
C PRO A 551 -2.77 13.75 -17.32
N ARG A 552 -1.77 13.23 -16.60
CA ARG A 552 -1.86 13.02 -15.15
C ARG A 552 -1.95 14.35 -14.40
N HIS A 553 -2.87 14.44 -13.44
CA HIS A 553 -2.93 15.54 -12.49
C HIS A 553 -1.86 15.33 -11.41
N LYS A 554 -0.71 15.99 -11.61
CA LYS A 554 0.43 15.91 -10.69
C LYS A 554 0.21 16.84 -9.50
N ARG A 555 0.49 16.35 -8.29
CA ARG A 555 0.57 17.19 -7.08
C ARG A 555 1.63 18.27 -7.26
N THR A 556 1.39 19.43 -6.67
CA THR A 556 2.40 20.46 -6.58
C THR A 556 3.48 20.01 -5.60
N GLU A 557 4.73 20.02 -6.06
CA GLU A 557 5.90 19.71 -5.24
C GLU A 557 6.71 20.98 -5.00
N VAL A 558 7.03 21.26 -3.73
CA VAL A 558 7.93 22.35 -3.36
C VAL A 558 9.35 21.92 -3.70
N ARG A 559 9.90 22.47 -4.80
CA ARG A 559 11.30 22.22 -5.18
C ARG A 559 12.25 23.02 -4.30
N ILE A 560 13.15 22.31 -3.65
CA ILE A 560 14.21 22.88 -2.82
C ILE A 560 15.52 22.74 -3.59
N GLY A 561 16.15 23.87 -3.85
CA GLY A 561 17.47 23.96 -4.46
C GLY A 561 18.53 24.37 -3.44
N ILE A 562 19.78 24.42 -3.90
CA ILE A 562 20.95 24.78 -3.10
C ILE A 562 20.75 26.12 -2.35
N ASP A 563 20.09 27.09 -2.98
CA ASP A 563 19.93 28.45 -2.45
C ASP A 563 18.88 28.57 -1.33
N ASN A 564 17.96 27.62 -1.20
CA ASN A 564 16.83 27.68 -0.26
C ASN A 564 16.66 26.41 0.61
N VAL A 565 17.70 25.57 0.68
CA VAL A 565 17.69 24.31 1.44
C VAL A 565 17.87 24.50 2.95
N LEU A 566 18.64 25.50 3.36
CA LEU A 566 18.99 25.69 4.76
C LEU A 566 17.75 26.07 5.59
N GLY A 567 17.44 25.28 6.62
CA GLY A 567 16.28 25.49 7.49
C GLY A 567 14.92 25.18 6.85
N ASN A 568 14.90 24.66 5.62
CA ASN A 568 13.65 24.40 4.91
C ASN A 568 13.08 23.02 5.24
N PHE A 569 12.05 23.03 6.10
CA PHE A 569 11.30 21.85 6.51
C PHE A 569 9.82 21.95 6.16
N ASN A 570 9.48 22.76 5.14
CA ASN A 570 8.12 22.85 4.64
C ASN A 570 7.70 21.52 4.00
N GLU A 571 6.42 21.19 4.13
CA GLU A 571 5.85 19.98 3.53
C GLU A 571 6.13 19.92 2.03
N ARG A 572 6.56 18.73 1.57
CA ARG A 572 7.03 18.53 0.21
C ARG A 572 5.92 18.64 -0.85
N PHE A 573 4.74 18.09 -0.55
CA PHE A 573 3.65 17.97 -1.51
C PHE A 573 2.40 18.70 -1.02
N THR A 574 1.76 19.45 -1.90
CA THR A 574 0.41 19.96 -1.68
C THR A 574 -0.60 19.00 -2.29
N ALA A 575 -1.65 18.67 -1.53
CA ALA A 575 -2.73 17.80 -1.99
C ALA A 575 -3.43 18.36 -3.25
N LEU A 576 -4.07 17.47 -4.01
CA LEU A 576 -4.90 17.88 -5.15
C LEU A 576 -6.09 18.70 -4.67
N SER A 577 -6.63 19.56 -5.54
CA SER A 577 -7.96 20.13 -5.34
C SER A 577 -9.03 19.04 -5.48
N GLU A 578 -10.24 19.29 -4.98
CA GLU A 578 -11.37 18.37 -5.14
C GLU A 578 -11.58 17.97 -6.60
N GLN A 579 -11.67 18.96 -7.49
CA GLN A 579 -11.88 18.69 -8.92
C GLN A 579 -10.72 17.89 -9.52
N SER A 580 -9.46 18.25 -9.20
CA SER A 580 -8.32 17.50 -9.73
C SER A 580 -8.23 16.07 -9.19
N ALA A 581 -8.70 15.81 -7.97
CA ALA A 581 -8.80 14.45 -7.43
C ALA A 581 -9.87 13.63 -8.17
N ILE A 582 -11.00 14.25 -8.52
CA ILE A 582 -12.06 13.65 -9.34
C ILE A 582 -11.53 13.35 -10.75
N ASP A 583 -10.94 14.36 -11.42
CA ASP A 583 -10.37 14.22 -12.77
C ASP A 583 -9.29 13.12 -12.81
N GLU A 584 -8.46 13.02 -11.77
CA GLU A 584 -7.47 11.96 -11.66
C GLU A 584 -8.11 10.58 -11.47
N ALA A 585 -9.20 10.48 -10.70
CA ALA A 585 -9.93 9.23 -10.53
C ALA A 585 -10.67 8.78 -11.80
N GLU A 586 -11.11 9.72 -12.65
CA GLU A 586 -11.69 9.43 -13.96
C GLU A 586 -10.70 8.71 -14.90
N ARG A 587 -9.39 8.85 -14.67
CA ARG A 587 -8.35 8.08 -15.38
C ARG A 587 -8.33 6.59 -14.99
N CYS A 588 -9.10 6.14 -14.01
CA CYS A 588 -9.16 4.72 -13.64
C CYS A 588 -9.83 3.85 -14.74
N MET A 589 -9.11 2.84 -15.25
CA MET A 589 -9.62 1.90 -16.27
C MET A 589 -10.56 0.81 -15.71
N SER A 590 -10.83 0.80 -14.40
CA SER A 590 -11.75 -0.16 -13.75
C SER A 590 -11.43 -1.63 -14.01
N CYS A 591 -10.14 -1.96 -14.17
CA CYS A 591 -9.69 -3.28 -14.62
C CYS A 591 -10.42 -4.43 -13.88
N GLY A 592 -11.01 -5.37 -14.63
CA GLY A 592 -11.68 -6.54 -14.10
C GLY A 592 -13.08 -6.32 -13.52
N MET A 593 -13.71 -5.17 -13.78
CA MET A 593 -15.08 -4.85 -13.35
C MET A 593 -15.80 -3.96 -14.37
N CYS A 594 -17.13 -4.07 -14.46
CA CYS A 594 -17.92 -3.14 -15.27
C CYS A 594 -17.85 -1.70 -14.73
N PHE A 595 -17.80 -0.71 -15.62
CA PHE A 595 -17.86 0.72 -15.29
C PHE A 595 -18.85 1.48 -16.17
N GLU A 596 -19.87 0.77 -16.68
CA GLU A 596 -21.04 1.39 -17.31
C GLU A 596 -20.75 2.13 -18.63
N CYS A 597 -19.77 1.67 -19.42
CA CYS A 597 -19.38 2.30 -20.70
C CYS A 597 -20.34 2.06 -21.88
N ASP A 598 -21.39 1.23 -21.71
CA ASP A 598 -22.36 0.83 -22.74
C ASP A 598 -21.82 0.15 -24.02
N ASN A 599 -20.50 0.00 -24.23
CA ASN A 599 -19.95 -0.64 -25.44
C ASN A 599 -20.58 -2.01 -25.75
N CYS A 600 -20.67 -2.88 -24.75
CA CYS A 600 -21.22 -4.22 -24.96
C CYS A 600 -22.71 -4.24 -25.36
N VAL A 601 -23.46 -3.20 -25.00
CA VAL A 601 -24.86 -2.99 -25.38
C VAL A 601 -24.92 -2.44 -26.81
N ILE A 602 -24.15 -1.39 -27.09
CA ILE A 602 -24.13 -0.69 -28.38
C ILE A 602 -23.68 -1.61 -29.52
N TYR A 603 -22.62 -2.39 -29.31
CA TYR A 603 -22.04 -3.24 -30.34
C TYR A 603 -22.69 -4.62 -30.44
N CYS A 604 -23.71 -4.93 -29.62
CA CYS A 604 -24.38 -6.22 -29.69
C CYS A 604 -25.30 -6.30 -30.93
N PRO A 605 -24.96 -7.08 -31.97
CA PRO A 605 -25.75 -7.09 -33.21
C PRO A 605 -27.16 -7.66 -33.03
N GLN A 606 -27.38 -8.45 -31.97
CA GLN A 606 -28.63 -9.15 -31.71
C GLN A 606 -29.47 -8.49 -30.61
N GLY A 607 -28.97 -7.40 -30.00
CA GLY A 607 -29.60 -6.82 -28.81
C GLY A 607 -29.76 -7.84 -27.67
N ALA A 608 -28.79 -8.76 -27.57
CA ALA A 608 -28.76 -9.80 -26.54
C ALA A 608 -28.26 -9.26 -25.20
N ILE A 609 -27.50 -8.16 -25.20
CA ILE A 609 -27.02 -7.51 -23.98
C ILE A 609 -27.80 -6.22 -23.80
N ALA A 610 -28.34 -6.01 -22.59
CA ALA A 610 -29.08 -4.82 -22.23
C ALA A 610 -28.74 -4.39 -20.80
N ASN A 611 -28.91 -3.10 -20.53
CA ASN A 611 -28.72 -2.53 -19.20
C ASN A 611 -29.74 -3.16 -18.25
N VAL A 612 -29.30 -3.47 -17.04
CA VAL A 612 -30.17 -3.91 -15.95
C VAL A 612 -31.18 -2.79 -15.67
N LYS A 613 -32.42 -3.15 -15.30
CA LYS A 613 -33.45 -2.16 -14.98
C LYS A 613 -32.92 -1.25 -13.87
N LYS A 614 -33.22 0.05 -13.95
CA LYS A 614 -32.74 1.07 -13.00
C LYS A 614 -32.98 0.71 -11.51
N LYS A 615 -34.07 0.01 -11.22
CA LYS A 615 -34.41 -0.44 -9.85
C LYS A 615 -33.63 -1.66 -9.36
N ASP A 616 -32.98 -2.38 -10.29
CA ASP A 616 -32.23 -3.63 -10.11
C ASP A 616 -30.72 -3.38 -10.34
N HIS A 617 -30.32 -2.12 -10.50
CA HIS A 617 -28.96 -1.68 -10.79
C HIS A 617 -28.10 -1.62 -9.52
N ALA A 618 -26.91 -2.21 -9.58
CA ALA A 618 -25.92 -2.20 -8.51
C ALA A 618 -24.50 -2.15 -9.09
N VAL A 619 -23.53 -1.65 -8.33
CA VAL A 619 -22.12 -1.64 -8.75
C VAL A 619 -21.68 -3.07 -9.08
N GLY A 620 -20.92 -3.25 -10.16
CA GLY A 620 -20.53 -4.57 -10.65
C GLY A 620 -21.65 -5.37 -11.36
N ARG A 621 -22.90 -4.88 -11.38
CA ARG A 621 -24.02 -5.49 -12.11
C ARG A 621 -24.81 -4.46 -12.92
N TYR A 622 -24.20 -4.06 -14.04
CA TYR A 622 -24.76 -3.06 -14.94
C TYR A 622 -25.56 -3.62 -16.12
N VAL A 623 -25.13 -4.76 -16.65
CA VAL A 623 -25.67 -5.38 -17.87
C VAL A 623 -26.12 -6.81 -17.60
N ASP A 624 -27.13 -7.23 -18.36
CA ASP A 624 -27.64 -8.59 -18.37
C ASP A 624 -27.63 -9.15 -19.80
N THR A 625 -27.62 -10.47 -19.93
CA THR A 625 -27.60 -11.16 -21.23
C THR A 625 -28.82 -12.06 -21.41
N ASP A 626 -29.58 -11.78 -22.46
CA ASP A 626 -30.63 -12.66 -22.99
C ASP A 626 -30.00 -13.74 -23.89
N TYR A 627 -29.81 -14.93 -23.33
CA TYR A 627 -29.23 -16.06 -24.06
C TYR A 627 -30.10 -16.62 -25.19
N LYS A 628 -31.39 -16.27 -25.26
CA LYS A 628 -32.23 -16.64 -26.40
C LYS A 628 -31.85 -15.85 -27.65
N LYS A 629 -31.24 -14.67 -27.48
CA LYS A 629 -30.75 -13.80 -28.56
C LYS A 629 -29.25 -13.91 -28.78
N CYS A 630 -28.51 -14.38 -27.78
CA CYS A 630 -27.06 -14.48 -27.89
C CYS A 630 -26.66 -15.54 -28.92
N ILE A 631 -25.77 -15.17 -29.83
CA ILE A 631 -25.26 -16.07 -30.88
C ILE A 631 -23.80 -16.47 -30.65
N GLY A 632 -23.21 -16.02 -29.54
CA GLY A 632 -21.81 -16.24 -29.22
C GLY A 632 -20.85 -15.68 -30.28
N CYS A 633 -21.04 -14.41 -30.70
CA CYS A 633 -20.19 -13.74 -31.70
C CYS A 633 -18.93 -13.07 -31.14
N HIS A 634 -18.73 -13.10 -29.81
CA HIS A 634 -17.57 -12.54 -29.08
C HIS A 634 -17.42 -11.01 -29.09
N ILE A 635 -18.13 -10.27 -29.95
CA ILE A 635 -18.01 -8.80 -30.07
C ILE A 635 -18.07 -8.09 -28.71
N CYS A 636 -19.03 -8.45 -27.84
CA CYS A 636 -19.18 -7.84 -26.52
C CYS A 636 -17.96 -8.00 -25.61
N ALA A 637 -17.23 -9.11 -25.73
CA ALA A 637 -16.00 -9.37 -25.00
C ALA A 637 -14.84 -8.57 -25.62
N ASP A 638 -14.74 -8.57 -26.95
CA ASP A 638 -13.68 -7.88 -27.69
C ASP A 638 -13.71 -6.36 -27.48
N VAL A 639 -14.91 -5.77 -27.32
CA VAL A 639 -15.08 -4.32 -27.07
C VAL A 639 -15.13 -3.95 -25.58
N CYS A 640 -14.97 -4.91 -24.67
CA CYS A 640 -15.03 -4.68 -23.23
C CYS A 640 -13.75 -3.99 -22.73
N PRO A 641 -13.78 -2.71 -22.33
CA PRO A 641 -12.53 -1.99 -22.01
C PRO A 641 -11.84 -2.52 -20.77
N SER A 642 -12.60 -2.99 -19.79
CA SER A 642 -12.06 -3.47 -18.51
C SER A 642 -11.75 -4.97 -18.49
N GLY A 643 -12.01 -5.71 -19.56
CA GLY A 643 -11.84 -7.17 -19.60
C GLY A 643 -12.78 -7.94 -18.66
N TYR A 644 -13.94 -7.35 -18.34
CA TYR A 644 -14.94 -7.93 -17.44
C TYR A 644 -15.75 -9.05 -18.11
N ILE A 645 -15.85 -9.09 -19.43
CA ILE A 645 -16.63 -10.09 -20.17
C ILE A 645 -15.69 -11.17 -20.71
N GLN A 646 -15.98 -12.43 -20.42
CA GLN A 646 -15.32 -13.60 -20.99
C GLN A 646 -16.35 -14.49 -21.68
N MET A 647 -15.99 -15.04 -22.85
CA MET A 647 -16.84 -15.96 -23.60
C MET A 647 -16.54 -17.40 -23.21
N GLY A 648 -17.57 -18.20 -22.93
CA GLY A 648 -17.47 -19.65 -22.72
C GLY A 648 -16.76 -20.03 -21.41
N LEU A 649 -17.54 -20.19 -20.34
CA LEU A 649 -17.05 -20.77 -19.09
C LEU A 649 -16.71 -22.26 -19.28
N GLY A 650 -15.52 -22.68 -18.86
CA GLY A 650 -15.12 -24.09 -18.82
C GLY A 650 -14.29 -24.59 -20.01
N ASP A 651 -14.02 -23.76 -21.02
CA ASP A 651 -13.19 -24.12 -22.19
C ASP A 651 -11.67 -23.99 -21.97
N LEU A 652 -11.21 -24.01 -20.70
CA LEU A 652 -9.79 -23.87 -20.35
C LEU A 652 -9.07 -25.21 -20.26
#